data_AF-A0A1G2ZA94-F1
#
_entry.id   AF-A0A1G2ZA94-F1
#
_cell.length_a   1.000
_cell.length_b   1.000
_cell.length_c   1.000
_cell.angle_alpha   90.00
_cell.angle_beta   90.00
_cell.angle_gamma   90.00
#
_symmetry.space_group_name_H-M   'P 1'
#
loop_
_entity.id
_entity.type
_entity.pdbx_description
1 polymer ?
#
loop_
_entity_poly.entity_id
_entity_poly.type
_entity_poly.pdbx_seq_one_letter_code
_entity_poly.pdbx_strand_id
1 'polypeptide(L)'
;MAAAVVATCYGGPSPDWDLAAYWDVRYPTCFAASGRGLRDMLEFAGYRILDADQLKTWMVAHIADGAPSVVVFCQDVVPDAVAESASVTCSLRRYLNAGGKIVWYADVPMYYQGHRDGSSTVWGTDGSISVLGFNTADGPWDSEQAVTFTATGIAWGLTQTWQSVRPTSPYLGLRALAKDSRGYPAAWVKHYMPGDTYRGFVRLFDRPGEPDFDDIRRVAQYPHLPEPLDLDNQAEKADDIVCTFHYPWYGNPTTSGQWVHWDMAPAYSPPVTWTANYLPNYPNSTWNPGVQLYDSSNTELLRWQDRAMARAGMDIAIASWWGMGLFEDRAFAKAIRICKSIQWCIYYELDAYGDPSSETIYNDLKYILDTYSPSGNYARVDGKWLVFVYGAGGEETANRWRQAKARLAANGYSVYLNADVSDPSAATCPSPWDAIHQYSSPVRQGLTQTLPSTDDSAWVSPGYWGLGEPPRLERSLSDFAAAWNNVVAQRSSCRFVLVETWNEWHEGTQIEPGQVIVPDLTGYSPGSYDYGYSFIDAIAPAAIDELHWTSSGHRAVVPTHIEAEDMIWDVPSLKQDSVGCVIGDNATRIGASILALQTNDLVFAVQAASTVAATRGAPAYPKVVLYLDDAVACKWEVRSATYQTYSTVSSLTKGIHKVEIGLEKRQADKWELAVDCIDIAHPVVE
;
A
#
# COMPACT_ATOMS: atom_id res chain seq x y z
N MET A 1 -23.44 -34.17 -15.02
CA MET A 1 -22.87 -33.88 -16.36
C MET A 1 -23.23 -32.46 -16.74
N ALA A 2 -22.35 -31.50 -16.47
CA ALA A 2 -22.50 -30.13 -16.96
C ALA A 2 -21.61 -30.00 -18.20
N ALA A 3 -22.22 -29.62 -19.32
CA ALA A 3 -21.52 -29.49 -20.60
C ALA A 3 -20.59 -28.28 -20.56
N ALA A 4 -19.29 -28.52 -20.78
CA ALA A 4 -18.33 -27.48 -21.09
C ALA A 4 -18.75 -26.82 -22.41
N VAL A 5 -19.15 -25.54 -22.34
CA VAL A 5 -19.37 -24.73 -23.53
C VAL A 5 -17.99 -24.33 -24.04
N VAL A 6 -17.54 -25.02 -25.07
CA VAL A 6 -16.33 -24.67 -25.82
C VAL A 6 -16.60 -23.35 -26.53
N ALA A 7 -15.95 -22.27 -26.07
CA ALA A 7 -15.90 -21.01 -26.78
C ALA A 7 -15.30 -21.26 -28.17
N THR A 8 -16.05 -20.92 -29.22
CA THR A 8 -15.58 -21.01 -30.60
C THR A 8 -14.59 -19.87 -30.81
N CYS A 9 -13.30 -20.19 -30.66
CA CYS A 9 -12.19 -19.29 -30.88
C CYS A 9 -12.14 -18.81 -32.36
N TYR A 10 -11.95 -17.51 -32.53
CA TYR A 10 -11.72 -16.87 -33.82
C TYR A 10 -10.41 -17.43 -34.42
N GLY A 11 -10.46 -17.98 -35.64
CA GLY A 11 -9.32 -18.67 -36.28
C GLY A 11 -8.35 -17.76 -37.04
N GLY A 12 -8.30 -16.46 -36.74
CA GLY A 12 -7.35 -15.51 -37.33
C GLY A 12 -6.21 -15.17 -36.36
N PRO A 13 -5.05 -14.70 -36.84
CA PRO A 13 -3.99 -14.19 -35.95
C PRO A 13 -4.52 -13.01 -35.13
N SER A 14 -4.15 -12.95 -33.85
CA SER A 14 -4.51 -11.84 -32.95
C SER A 14 -3.95 -10.52 -33.48
N PRO A 15 -4.69 -9.39 -33.36
CA PRO A 15 -4.09 -8.07 -33.50
C PRO A 15 -2.96 -7.89 -32.47
N ASP A 16 -1.86 -7.28 -32.91
CA ASP A 16 -0.81 -6.79 -32.02
C ASP A 16 -1.22 -5.39 -31.55
N TRP A 17 -1.71 -5.28 -30.31
CA TRP A 17 -2.30 -4.05 -29.79
C TRP A 17 -1.25 -3.11 -29.23
N ASP A 18 -1.26 -1.84 -29.63
CA ASP A 18 -0.66 -0.78 -28.81
C ASP A 18 -1.62 -0.47 -27.65
N LEU A 19 -1.20 -0.81 -26.43
CA LEU A 19 -2.00 -0.75 -25.20
C LEU A 19 -1.74 0.56 -24.45
N ALA A 20 -2.78 1.37 -24.27
CA ALA A 20 -2.71 2.63 -23.53
C ALA A 20 -3.81 2.73 -22.47
N ALA A 21 -3.54 3.48 -21.40
CA ALA A 21 -4.54 3.90 -20.43
C ALA A 21 -4.46 5.41 -20.24
N TYR A 22 -5.61 6.08 -20.29
CA TYR A 22 -5.69 7.51 -20.04
C TYR A 22 -5.97 7.78 -18.56
N TRP A 23 -5.06 8.52 -17.93
CA TRP A 23 -5.25 9.07 -16.59
C TRP A 23 -4.42 10.35 -16.43
N ASP A 24 -5.05 11.41 -15.94
CA ASP A 24 -4.38 12.69 -15.73
C ASP A 24 -4.91 13.37 -14.46
N VAL A 25 -4.04 13.56 -13.48
CA VAL A 25 -4.37 14.20 -12.19
C VAL A 25 -4.96 15.60 -12.35
N ARG A 26 -4.66 16.28 -13.47
CA ARG A 26 -5.11 17.63 -13.78
C ARG A 26 -6.58 17.68 -14.20
N TYR A 27 -7.18 16.53 -14.53
CA TYR A 27 -8.54 16.42 -15.06
C TYR A 27 -9.49 15.77 -14.04
N PRO A 28 -10.79 16.14 -14.07
CA PRO A 28 -11.77 15.62 -13.12
C PRO A 28 -12.24 14.20 -13.47
N THR A 29 -12.94 13.58 -12.51
CA THR A 29 -13.72 12.35 -12.63
C THR A 29 -15.16 12.58 -12.17
N CYS A 30 -16.06 11.64 -12.46
CA CYS A 30 -17.44 11.68 -11.99
C CYS A 30 -17.80 10.44 -11.14
N PHE A 31 -18.10 9.31 -11.79
CA PHE A 31 -18.49 8.05 -11.18
C PHE A 31 -17.32 7.07 -11.03
N ALA A 32 -16.22 7.26 -11.76
CA ALA A 32 -15.02 6.43 -11.71
C ALA A 32 -14.16 6.62 -10.44
N ALA A 33 -14.69 7.27 -9.38
CA ALA A 33 -13.94 7.66 -8.20
C ALA A 33 -12.67 8.45 -8.59
N SER A 34 -11.47 7.98 -8.24
CA SER A 34 -10.21 8.63 -8.65
C SER A 34 -9.61 8.05 -9.95
N GLY A 35 -10.07 6.88 -10.39
CA GLY A 35 -9.45 6.13 -11.49
C GLY A 35 -8.02 5.61 -11.22
N ARG A 36 -7.43 5.90 -10.05
CA ARG A 36 -6.03 5.54 -9.74
C ARG A 36 -5.85 4.04 -9.60
N GLY A 37 -6.79 3.34 -8.97
CA GLY A 37 -6.73 1.89 -8.81
C GLY A 37 -6.65 1.19 -10.15
N LEU A 38 -7.56 1.52 -11.07
CA LEU A 38 -7.53 0.97 -12.43
C LEU A 38 -6.29 1.38 -13.23
N ARG A 39 -5.81 2.63 -13.09
CA ARG A 39 -4.55 3.08 -13.71
C ARG A 39 -3.39 2.16 -13.31
N ASP A 40 -3.20 1.92 -12.02
CA ASP A 40 -2.07 1.15 -11.49
C ASP A 40 -2.10 -0.29 -12.00
N MET A 41 -3.28 -0.91 -11.98
CA MET A 41 -3.44 -2.27 -12.49
C MET A 41 -3.21 -2.35 -14.00
N LEU A 42 -3.58 -1.33 -14.78
CA LEU A 42 -3.33 -1.30 -16.22
C LEU A 42 -1.85 -1.04 -16.54
N GLU A 43 -1.18 -0.16 -15.82
CA GLU A 43 0.27 0.03 -15.94
C GLU A 43 1.00 -1.29 -15.68
N PHE A 44 0.62 -1.98 -14.60
CA PHE A 44 1.10 -3.32 -14.26
C PHE A 44 0.82 -4.35 -15.36
N ALA A 45 -0.34 -4.27 -16.02
CA ALA A 45 -0.69 -5.11 -17.17
C ALA A 45 0.07 -4.76 -18.46
N GLY A 46 1.01 -3.80 -18.43
CA GLY A 46 1.82 -3.39 -19.58
C GLY A 46 1.20 -2.28 -20.44
N TYR A 47 0.17 -1.60 -19.96
CA TYR A 47 -0.42 -0.46 -20.67
C TYR A 47 0.44 0.79 -20.44
N ARG A 48 0.67 1.57 -21.48
CA ARG A 48 1.30 2.88 -21.33
C ARG A 48 0.31 3.86 -20.72
N ILE A 49 0.64 4.42 -19.56
CA ILE A 49 -0.15 5.51 -18.96
C ILE A 49 0.12 6.80 -19.73
N LEU A 50 -0.95 7.43 -20.21
CA LEU A 50 -0.90 8.66 -20.99
C LEU A 50 -1.66 9.76 -20.25
N ASP A 51 -1.00 10.90 -20.03
CA ASP A 51 -1.70 12.14 -19.69
C ASP A 51 -2.53 12.67 -20.87
N ALA A 52 -3.30 13.74 -20.69
CA ALA A 52 -4.18 14.27 -21.75
C ALA A 52 -3.42 14.73 -23.02
N ASP A 53 -2.21 15.30 -22.86
CA ASP A 53 -1.39 15.82 -23.95
C ASP A 53 -0.73 14.67 -24.73
N GLN A 54 -0.25 13.66 -24.01
CA GLN A 54 0.31 12.43 -24.54
C GLN A 54 -0.77 11.59 -25.23
N LEU A 55 -1.98 11.49 -24.66
CA LEU A 55 -3.13 10.81 -25.26
C LEU A 55 -3.47 11.42 -26.62
N LYS A 56 -3.53 12.76 -26.68
CA LYS A 56 -3.76 13.49 -27.93
C LYS A 56 -2.70 13.15 -28.97
N THR A 57 -1.43 13.19 -28.59
CA THR A 57 -0.32 12.88 -29.49
C THR A 57 -0.40 11.44 -30.00
N TRP A 58 -0.67 10.50 -29.11
CA TRP A 58 -0.81 9.07 -29.40
C TRP A 58 -2.00 8.77 -30.32
N MET A 59 -3.19 9.34 -30.04
CA MET A 59 -4.36 9.19 -30.90
C MET A 59 -4.12 9.75 -32.31
N VAL A 60 -3.43 10.90 -32.43
CA VAL A 60 -3.09 11.50 -33.74
C VAL A 60 -2.15 10.60 -34.53
N ALA A 61 -1.18 9.95 -33.88
CA ALA A 61 -0.31 8.97 -34.54
C ALA A 61 -1.13 7.79 -35.10
N HIS A 62 -2.06 7.23 -34.30
CA HIS A 62 -2.89 6.11 -34.75
C HIS A 62 -3.99 6.47 -35.76
N ILE A 63 -4.42 7.73 -35.79
CA ILE A 63 -5.24 8.23 -36.89
C ILE A 63 -4.46 8.16 -38.23
N ALA A 64 -3.15 8.36 -38.18
CA ALA A 64 -2.31 8.38 -39.38
C ALA A 64 -1.92 6.98 -39.86
N ASP A 65 -1.59 6.06 -38.95
CA ASP A 65 -1.12 4.71 -39.30
C ASP A 65 -2.23 3.64 -39.37
N GLY A 66 -3.36 3.84 -38.66
CA GLY A 66 -4.44 2.87 -38.56
C GLY A 66 -4.06 1.56 -37.86
N ALA A 67 -2.94 1.53 -37.14
CA ALA A 67 -2.45 0.36 -36.42
C ALA A 67 -3.43 -0.04 -35.29
N PRO A 68 -3.57 -1.36 -35.01
CA PRO A 68 -4.41 -1.82 -33.91
C PRO A 68 -3.96 -1.19 -32.58
N SER A 69 -4.86 -0.45 -31.96
CA SER A 69 -4.58 0.35 -30.78
C SER A 69 -5.82 0.40 -29.91
N VAL A 70 -5.61 0.39 -28.58
CA VAL A 70 -6.69 0.50 -27.60
C VAL A 70 -6.27 1.43 -26.48
N VAL A 71 -7.20 2.31 -26.09
CA VAL A 71 -7.06 3.10 -24.86
C VAL A 71 -8.20 2.79 -23.90
N VAL A 72 -7.85 2.46 -22.66
CA VAL A 72 -8.79 2.38 -21.55
C VAL A 72 -8.83 3.74 -20.86
N PHE A 73 -10.02 4.31 -20.68
CA PHE A 73 -10.17 5.56 -19.94
C PHE A 73 -10.34 5.24 -18.46
N CYS A 74 -9.33 5.53 -17.63
CA CYS A 74 -9.41 5.37 -16.18
C CYS A 74 -10.23 6.49 -15.52
N GLN A 75 -10.46 7.58 -16.24
CA GLN A 75 -11.34 8.67 -15.82
C GLN A 75 -12.55 8.71 -16.76
N ASP A 76 -13.75 8.85 -16.20
CA ASP A 76 -15.03 8.86 -16.91
C ASP A 76 -15.50 10.26 -17.31
N VAL A 77 -14.53 11.17 -17.45
CA VAL A 77 -14.70 12.50 -18.04
C VAL A 77 -13.68 12.62 -19.16
N VAL A 78 -14.13 12.97 -20.36
CA VAL A 78 -13.24 13.06 -21.52
C VAL A 78 -12.41 14.34 -21.44
N PRO A 79 -11.08 14.31 -21.66
CA PRO A 79 -10.30 15.54 -21.65
C PRO A 79 -10.57 16.36 -22.90
N ASP A 80 -10.64 17.68 -22.73
CA ASP A 80 -10.71 18.65 -23.82
C ASP A 80 -9.59 18.50 -24.86
N ALA A 81 -8.43 17.94 -24.49
CA ALA A 81 -7.32 17.65 -25.38
C ALA A 81 -7.68 16.73 -26.56
N VAL A 82 -8.58 15.74 -26.37
CA VAL A 82 -8.99 14.79 -27.42
C VAL A 82 -10.46 14.92 -27.83
N ALA A 83 -11.25 15.61 -27.02
CA ALA A 83 -12.61 16.00 -27.34
C ALA A 83 -12.69 17.52 -27.45
N GLU A 84 -11.93 18.11 -28.38
CA GLU A 84 -11.76 19.57 -28.53
C GLU A 84 -13.08 20.29 -28.85
N SER A 85 -14.05 19.53 -29.35
CA SER A 85 -15.43 19.96 -29.57
C SER A 85 -16.37 18.76 -29.44
N ALA A 86 -17.62 19.01 -29.07
CA ALA A 86 -18.70 18.02 -29.13
C ALA A 86 -19.10 17.79 -30.60
N SER A 87 -18.26 17.11 -31.36
CA SER A 87 -18.42 16.93 -32.81
C SER A 87 -17.72 15.65 -33.26
N VAL A 88 -18.20 15.09 -34.38
CA VAL A 88 -17.57 13.95 -35.03
C VAL A 88 -16.16 14.24 -35.59
N THR A 89 -15.74 15.50 -35.57
CA THR A 89 -14.43 15.96 -36.04
C THR A 89 -13.36 16.01 -34.95
N CYS A 90 -13.72 15.80 -33.67
CA CYS A 90 -12.75 15.74 -32.58
C CYS A 90 -11.78 14.57 -32.75
N SER A 91 -10.63 14.64 -32.08
CA SER A 91 -9.58 13.62 -32.24
C SER A 91 -10.03 12.25 -31.79
N LEU A 92 -10.76 12.16 -30.67
CA LEU A 92 -11.32 10.91 -30.17
C LEU A 92 -12.19 10.22 -31.22
N ARG A 93 -13.11 10.96 -31.87
CA ARG A 93 -13.97 10.38 -32.91
C ARG A 93 -13.19 10.03 -34.17
N ARG A 94 -12.21 10.84 -34.57
CA ARG A 94 -11.34 10.53 -35.70
C ARG A 94 -10.52 9.26 -35.46
N TYR A 95 -10.03 9.05 -34.24
CA TYR A 95 -9.34 7.84 -33.82
C TYR A 95 -10.23 6.59 -33.96
N LEU A 96 -11.46 6.65 -33.47
CA LEU A 96 -12.44 5.57 -33.66
C LEU A 96 -12.73 5.29 -35.15
N ASN A 97 -12.87 6.33 -35.98
CA ASN A 97 -13.10 6.18 -37.42
C ASN A 97 -11.88 5.55 -38.15
N ALA A 98 -10.66 5.75 -37.63
CA ALA A 98 -9.43 5.16 -38.15
C ALA A 98 -9.22 3.70 -37.70
N GLY A 99 -10.13 3.14 -36.90
CA GLY A 99 -10.05 1.78 -36.38
C GLY A 99 -9.53 1.68 -34.94
N GLY A 100 -9.33 2.80 -34.25
CA GLY A 100 -8.97 2.81 -32.84
C GLY A 100 -10.06 2.23 -31.93
N LYS A 101 -9.65 1.72 -30.77
CA LYS A 101 -10.55 1.18 -29.75
C LYS A 101 -10.50 1.99 -28.45
N ILE A 102 -11.66 2.21 -27.84
CA ILE A 102 -11.80 2.91 -26.56
C ILE A 102 -12.64 2.04 -25.63
N VAL A 103 -12.15 1.82 -24.42
CA VAL A 103 -12.91 1.17 -23.34
C VAL A 103 -13.28 2.22 -22.30
N TRP A 104 -14.56 2.30 -21.98
CA TRP A 104 -15.15 3.29 -21.09
C TRP A 104 -16.05 2.63 -20.05
N TYR A 105 -15.95 3.05 -18.80
CA TYR A 105 -16.81 2.58 -17.71
C TYR A 105 -17.41 3.74 -16.91
N ALA A 106 -18.29 3.41 -15.97
CA ALA A 106 -18.92 4.34 -15.05
C ALA A 106 -19.90 5.32 -15.74
N ASP A 107 -19.66 6.64 -15.65
CA ASP A 107 -20.64 7.64 -16.07
C ASP A 107 -20.93 7.62 -17.59
N VAL A 108 -21.93 8.39 -17.99
CA VAL A 108 -22.38 8.54 -19.37
C VAL A 108 -21.26 9.09 -20.25
N PRO A 109 -20.86 8.37 -21.32
CA PRO A 109 -19.82 8.83 -22.23
C PRO A 109 -20.08 10.23 -22.76
N MET A 110 -19.08 11.10 -22.65
CA MET A 110 -19.12 12.48 -23.15
C MET A 110 -20.22 13.34 -22.51
N TYR A 111 -20.71 13.01 -21.31
CA TYR A 111 -21.63 13.89 -20.58
C TYR A 111 -20.93 15.16 -20.11
N TYR A 112 -19.68 15.01 -19.68
CA TYR A 112 -18.78 16.10 -19.30
C TYR A 112 -17.54 16.10 -20.21
N GLN A 113 -17.08 17.30 -20.55
CA GLN A 113 -15.73 17.55 -21.04
C GLN A 113 -14.91 18.11 -19.87
N GLY A 114 -13.80 17.47 -19.51
CA GLY A 114 -12.90 17.92 -18.47
C GLY A 114 -11.87 18.92 -19.01
N HIS A 115 -11.40 19.79 -18.14
CA HIS A 115 -10.35 20.77 -18.42
C HIS A 115 -9.15 20.56 -17.51
N ARG A 116 -7.98 21.01 -17.98
CA ARG A 116 -6.69 20.87 -17.28
C ARG A 116 -6.63 21.55 -15.91
N ASP A 117 -7.55 22.45 -15.61
CA ASP A 117 -7.63 23.12 -14.30
C ASP A 117 -8.53 22.38 -13.30
N GLY A 118 -8.92 21.14 -13.61
CA GLY A 118 -9.83 20.32 -12.81
C GLY A 118 -11.31 20.66 -12.98
N SER A 119 -11.66 21.67 -13.78
CA SER A 119 -13.06 22.01 -14.07
C SER A 119 -13.65 21.14 -15.18
N SER A 120 -14.97 21.22 -15.37
CA SER A 120 -15.66 20.53 -16.46
C SER A 120 -16.75 21.38 -17.11
N THR A 121 -16.95 21.17 -18.41
CA THR A 121 -18.10 21.67 -19.18
C THR A 121 -19.13 20.56 -19.32
N VAL A 122 -20.39 20.85 -19.01
CA VAL A 122 -21.50 19.90 -19.16
C VAL A 122 -22.03 19.93 -20.60
N TRP A 123 -21.94 18.80 -21.30
CA TRP A 123 -22.59 18.60 -22.60
C TRP A 123 -23.92 17.84 -22.47
N GLY A 124 -24.10 17.09 -21.37
CA GLY A 124 -25.26 16.23 -21.19
C GLY A 124 -25.30 15.10 -22.20
N THR A 125 -26.48 14.54 -22.45
CA THR A 125 -26.63 13.45 -23.44
C THR A 125 -26.33 13.89 -24.88
N ASP A 126 -26.36 15.19 -25.16
CA ASP A 126 -26.02 15.74 -26.49
C ASP A 126 -24.54 15.55 -26.83
N GLY A 127 -23.67 15.42 -25.82
CA GLY A 127 -22.25 15.14 -26.03
C GLY A 127 -22.04 13.79 -26.72
N SER A 128 -22.68 12.72 -26.22
CA SER A 128 -22.60 11.40 -26.84
C SER A 128 -23.25 11.39 -28.22
N ILE A 129 -24.36 12.12 -28.41
CA ILE A 129 -25.02 12.23 -29.71
C ILE A 129 -24.08 12.89 -30.72
N SER A 130 -23.41 13.96 -30.33
CA SER A 130 -22.56 14.75 -31.25
C SER A 130 -21.22 14.08 -31.54
N VAL A 131 -20.64 13.37 -30.57
CA VAL A 131 -19.33 12.70 -30.71
C VAL A 131 -19.47 11.25 -31.16
N LEU A 132 -20.40 10.47 -30.60
CA LEU A 132 -20.59 9.04 -30.86
C LEU A 132 -21.76 8.77 -31.82
N GLY A 133 -22.61 9.75 -32.11
CA GLY A 133 -23.71 9.64 -33.09
C GLY A 133 -24.98 8.99 -32.56
N PHE A 134 -25.11 8.81 -31.24
CA PHE A 134 -26.34 8.32 -30.59
C PHE A 134 -26.35 8.67 -29.09
N ASN A 135 -27.53 8.61 -28.48
CA ASN A 135 -27.66 8.81 -27.04
C ASN A 135 -27.21 7.53 -26.31
N THR A 136 -26.17 7.63 -25.50
CA THR A 136 -25.60 6.48 -24.78
C THR A 136 -26.29 6.17 -23.47
N ALA A 137 -27.30 6.95 -23.08
CA ALA A 137 -28.03 6.81 -21.82
C ALA A 137 -29.50 7.29 -21.95
N ASP A 138 -30.23 6.86 -22.98
CA ASP A 138 -31.66 7.13 -23.18
C ASP A 138 -32.58 6.02 -22.62
N GLY A 139 -32.04 5.07 -21.85
CA GLY A 139 -32.82 4.11 -21.08
C GLY A 139 -33.27 4.68 -19.72
N PRO A 140 -33.95 3.87 -18.88
CA PRO A 140 -34.37 4.28 -17.53
C PRO A 140 -33.17 4.46 -16.59
N TRP A 141 -32.99 5.69 -16.08
CA TRP A 141 -31.94 6.02 -15.14
C TRP A 141 -32.25 5.53 -13.73
N ASP A 142 -31.19 5.19 -12.97
CA ASP A 142 -31.24 4.88 -11.54
C ASP A 142 -32.23 3.76 -11.20
N SER A 143 -32.43 2.84 -12.15
CA SER A 143 -33.37 1.74 -11.99
C SER A 143 -32.77 0.51 -11.31
N GLU A 144 -31.43 0.47 -11.17
CA GLU A 144 -30.66 -0.58 -10.50
C GLU A 144 -31.11 -2.00 -10.92
N GLN A 145 -31.29 -2.19 -12.21
CA GLN A 145 -31.71 -3.48 -12.74
C GLN A 145 -30.51 -4.40 -12.93
N ALA A 146 -30.64 -5.65 -12.47
CA ALA A 146 -29.57 -6.63 -12.59
C ALA A 146 -29.23 -6.92 -14.05
N VAL A 147 -27.94 -6.92 -14.35
CA VAL A 147 -27.40 -7.17 -15.69
C VAL A 147 -27.22 -8.66 -15.94
N THR A 148 -27.55 -9.08 -17.16
CA THR A 148 -27.27 -10.41 -17.71
C THR A 148 -26.43 -10.28 -18.97
N PHE A 149 -25.44 -11.16 -19.14
CA PHE A 149 -24.58 -11.13 -20.33
C PHE A 149 -25.28 -11.72 -21.55
N THR A 150 -25.05 -11.11 -22.71
CA THR A 150 -25.40 -11.71 -23.98
C THR A 150 -24.37 -12.78 -24.35
N ALA A 151 -24.68 -13.64 -25.32
CA ALA A 151 -23.68 -14.56 -25.87
C ALA A 151 -22.44 -13.82 -26.40
N THR A 152 -22.61 -12.60 -26.91
CA THR A 152 -21.49 -11.74 -27.29
C THR A 152 -20.70 -11.25 -26.08
N GLY A 153 -21.35 -10.81 -25.00
CA GLY A 153 -20.64 -10.38 -23.79
C GLY A 153 -19.77 -11.48 -23.19
N ILE A 154 -20.31 -12.70 -23.12
CA ILE A 154 -19.55 -13.89 -22.68
C ILE A 154 -18.35 -14.13 -23.61
N ALA A 155 -18.55 -14.04 -24.92
CA ALA A 155 -17.46 -14.20 -25.89
C ALA A 155 -16.40 -13.08 -25.81
N TRP A 156 -16.78 -11.89 -25.38
CA TRP A 156 -15.88 -10.76 -25.11
C TRP A 156 -15.19 -10.85 -23.73
N GLY A 157 -15.51 -11.89 -22.95
CA GLY A 157 -14.87 -12.19 -21.69
C GLY A 157 -15.49 -11.50 -20.47
N LEU A 158 -16.76 -11.10 -20.51
CA LEU A 158 -17.44 -10.59 -19.31
C LEU A 158 -17.77 -11.72 -18.33
N THR A 159 -17.48 -11.50 -17.05
CA THR A 159 -17.60 -12.51 -15.99
C THR A 159 -18.35 -12.01 -14.75
N GLN A 160 -18.26 -10.71 -14.42
CA GLN A 160 -18.91 -10.15 -13.23
C GLN A 160 -20.13 -9.28 -13.55
N THR A 161 -21.30 -9.62 -13.00
CA THR A 161 -22.54 -8.85 -13.20
C THR A 161 -22.61 -7.65 -12.24
N TRP A 162 -23.43 -6.65 -12.61
CA TRP A 162 -23.68 -5.45 -11.79
C TRP A 162 -25.15 -5.02 -11.88
N GLN A 163 -25.52 -3.99 -11.12
CA GLN A 163 -26.82 -3.31 -11.20
C GLN A 163 -26.68 -2.10 -12.13
N SER A 164 -27.40 -2.09 -13.25
CA SER A 164 -27.32 -1.03 -14.25
C SER A 164 -27.99 0.26 -13.78
N VAL A 165 -27.35 1.40 -14.05
CA VAL A 165 -27.77 2.73 -13.56
C VAL A 165 -28.00 3.72 -14.72
N ARG A 166 -27.28 3.58 -15.85
CA ARG A 166 -27.37 4.47 -17.02
C ARG A 166 -27.42 3.67 -18.33
N PRO A 167 -28.38 2.75 -18.52
CA PRO A 167 -28.46 1.97 -19.75
C PRO A 167 -28.91 2.82 -20.94
N THR A 168 -28.68 2.33 -22.16
CA THR A 168 -29.20 2.93 -23.40
C THR A 168 -30.33 2.09 -23.96
N SER A 169 -31.22 2.70 -24.76
CA SER A 169 -32.20 1.99 -25.57
C SER A 169 -31.52 1.18 -26.69
N PRO A 170 -32.13 0.08 -27.15
CA PRO A 170 -31.64 -0.65 -28.31
C PRO A 170 -31.47 0.27 -29.53
N TYR A 171 -30.25 0.31 -30.09
CA TYR A 171 -29.89 1.18 -31.21
C TYR A 171 -29.36 0.38 -32.41
N LEU A 172 -29.72 0.77 -33.63
CA LEU A 172 -29.27 0.08 -34.84
C LEU A 172 -27.77 0.26 -35.04
N GLY A 173 -27.03 -0.85 -35.13
CA GLY A 173 -25.56 -0.84 -35.22
C GLY A 173 -24.85 -0.81 -33.87
N LEU A 174 -25.59 -0.88 -32.75
CA LEU A 174 -25.06 -1.11 -31.42
C LEU A 174 -25.10 -2.61 -31.10
N ARG A 175 -23.97 -3.20 -30.69
CA ARG A 175 -23.92 -4.59 -30.27
C ARG A 175 -23.92 -4.68 -28.75
N ALA A 176 -25.00 -5.22 -28.18
CA ALA A 176 -25.12 -5.38 -26.73
C ALA A 176 -24.22 -6.53 -26.23
N LEU A 177 -23.35 -6.22 -25.27
CA LEU A 177 -22.54 -7.17 -24.52
C LEU A 177 -23.30 -7.64 -23.26
N ALA A 178 -24.06 -6.75 -22.63
CA ALA A 178 -24.92 -7.09 -21.51
C ALA A 178 -26.20 -6.27 -21.53
N LYS A 179 -27.27 -6.83 -20.97
CA LYS A 179 -28.60 -6.20 -20.88
C LYS A 179 -29.11 -6.23 -19.45
N ASP A 180 -29.79 -5.17 -19.06
CA ASP A 180 -30.56 -5.17 -17.82
C ASP A 180 -31.77 -6.12 -17.90
N SER A 181 -32.46 -6.31 -16.77
CA SER A 181 -33.65 -7.17 -16.66
C SER A 181 -34.82 -6.73 -17.56
N ARG A 182 -34.83 -5.50 -18.05
CA ARG A 182 -35.83 -4.92 -18.94
C ARG A 182 -35.42 -4.97 -20.41
N GLY A 183 -34.23 -5.48 -20.71
CA GLY A 183 -33.69 -5.67 -22.04
C GLY A 183 -32.91 -4.48 -22.61
N TYR A 184 -32.68 -3.43 -21.82
CA TYR A 184 -31.86 -2.28 -22.23
C TYR A 184 -30.36 -2.65 -22.19
N PRO A 185 -29.58 -2.34 -23.24
CA PRO A 185 -28.13 -2.52 -23.20
C PRO A 185 -27.47 -1.71 -22.07
N ALA A 186 -26.86 -2.43 -21.13
CA ALA A 186 -26.06 -1.88 -20.02
C ALA A 186 -24.56 -1.95 -20.31
N ALA A 187 -24.13 -2.87 -21.19
CA ALA A 187 -22.81 -2.87 -21.80
C ALA A 187 -22.92 -3.14 -23.29
N TRP A 188 -22.10 -2.48 -24.09
CA TRP A 188 -22.21 -2.51 -25.55
C TRP A 188 -20.92 -2.07 -26.25
N VAL A 189 -20.80 -2.43 -27.52
CA VAL A 189 -19.80 -1.89 -28.43
C VAL A 189 -20.47 -1.26 -29.66
N LYS A 190 -19.93 -0.11 -30.09
CA LYS A 190 -20.25 0.53 -31.36
C LYS A 190 -19.00 0.58 -32.25
N HIS A 191 -19.10 -0.05 -33.42
CA HIS A 191 -18.06 -0.07 -34.43
C HIS A 191 -18.19 1.16 -35.35
N TYR A 192 -17.06 1.80 -35.67
CA TYR A 192 -17.01 2.98 -36.54
C TYR A 192 -16.32 2.73 -37.89
N MET A 193 -15.42 1.75 -37.93
CA MET A 193 -14.79 1.30 -39.18
C MET A 193 -15.70 0.25 -39.85
N PRO A 194 -16.02 0.38 -41.16
CA PRO A 194 -16.83 -0.61 -41.87
C PRO A 194 -16.22 -2.01 -41.82
N GLY A 195 -17.04 -3.01 -41.49
CA GLY A 195 -16.62 -4.41 -41.39
C GLY A 195 -15.89 -4.78 -40.09
N ASP A 196 -15.67 -3.83 -39.18
CA ASP A 196 -15.06 -4.11 -37.89
C ASP A 196 -15.98 -4.94 -36.99
N THR A 197 -15.38 -5.87 -36.25
CA THR A 197 -16.10 -6.79 -35.36
C THR A 197 -15.59 -6.75 -33.92
N TYR A 198 -14.52 -6.00 -33.64
CA TYR A 198 -13.83 -6.02 -32.34
C TYR A 198 -13.24 -4.66 -31.87
N ARG A 199 -13.08 -3.65 -32.74
CA ARG A 199 -12.64 -2.28 -32.37
C ARG A 199 -13.80 -1.28 -32.33
N GLY A 200 -13.55 -0.08 -31.86
CA GLY A 200 -14.55 0.98 -31.69
C GLY A 200 -14.76 1.37 -30.23
N PHE A 201 -15.92 1.94 -29.92
CA PHE A 201 -16.20 2.43 -28.57
C PHE A 201 -16.96 1.37 -27.78
N VAL A 202 -16.38 0.92 -26.67
CA VAL A 202 -16.95 -0.08 -25.78
C VAL A 202 -17.32 0.58 -24.47
N ARG A 203 -18.57 0.37 -24.03
CA ARG A 203 -19.05 0.77 -22.71
C ARG A 203 -19.40 -0.45 -21.88
N LEU A 204 -18.99 -0.48 -20.62
CA LEU A 204 -19.38 -1.47 -19.62
C LEU A 204 -19.55 -0.81 -18.25
N PHE A 205 -20.17 -1.51 -17.28
CA PHE A 205 -20.28 -1.07 -15.88
C PHE A 205 -20.80 0.37 -15.73
N ASP A 206 -22.06 0.58 -16.09
CA ASP A 206 -22.71 1.89 -16.19
C ASP A 206 -23.17 2.46 -14.83
N ARG A 207 -22.33 2.38 -13.79
CA ARG A 207 -22.63 2.79 -12.40
C ARG A 207 -21.39 3.38 -11.68
N PRO A 208 -21.55 4.06 -10.54
CA PRO A 208 -20.42 4.45 -9.68
C PRO A 208 -19.57 3.27 -9.20
N GLY A 209 -18.25 3.46 -9.19
CA GLY A 209 -17.25 2.48 -8.77
C GLY A 209 -16.35 2.01 -9.92
N GLU A 210 -15.56 0.97 -9.67
CA GLU A 210 -14.69 0.34 -10.66
C GLU A 210 -15.22 -1.05 -11.06
N PRO A 211 -15.15 -1.42 -12.36
CA PRO A 211 -15.51 -2.75 -12.84
C PRO A 211 -14.47 -3.81 -12.44
N ASP A 212 -14.79 -5.07 -12.69
CA ASP A 212 -13.80 -6.15 -12.67
C ASP A 212 -12.64 -5.83 -13.62
N PHE A 213 -11.42 -5.88 -13.09
CA PHE A 213 -10.22 -5.49 -13.80
C PHE A 213 -9.90 -6.42 -14.99
N ASP A 214 -10.10 -7.72 -14.82
CA ASP A 214 -9.84 -8.65 -15.90
C ASP A 214 -10.91 -8.58 -17.01
N ASP A 215 -12.16 -8.26 -16.68
CA ASP A 215 -13.20 -7.95 -17.68
C ASP A 215 -12.77 -6.73 -18.54
N ILE A 216 -12.16 -5.70 -17.95
CA ILE A 216 -11.60 -4.56 -18.70
C ILE A 216 -10.51 -5.01 -19.66
N ARG A 217 -9.54 -5.81 -19.19
CA ARG A 217 -8.44 -6.34 -20.03
C ARG A 217 -8.97 -7.20 -21.17
N ARG A 218 -9.91 -8.09 -20.88
CA ARG A 218 -10.54 -8.99 -21.87
C ARG A 218 -11.31 -8.21 -22.93
N VAL A 219 -12.07 -7.20 -22.51
CA VAL A 219 -12.78 -6.32 -23.43
C VAL A 219 -11.81 -5.47 -24.26
N ALA A 220 -10.74 -4.94 -23.66
CA ALA A 220 -9.74 -4.14 -24.35
C ALA A 220 -9.03 -4.93 -25.46
N GLN A 221 -8.62 -6.17 -25.16
CA GLN A 221 -7.78 -6.98 -26.05
C GLN A 221 -8.56 -7.94 -26.96
N TYR A 222 -9.89 -8.07 -26.79
CA TYR A 222 -10.74 -8.87 -27.67
C TYR A 222 -10.47 -8.56 -29.16
N PRO A 223 -10.24 -9.59 -30.02
CA PRO A 223 -10.61 -11.00 -29.86
C PRO A 223 -9.62 -11.87 -29.07
N HIS A 224 -8.46 -11.34 -28.67
CA HIS A 224 -7.56 -12.04 -27.75
C HIS A 224 -8.04 -11.80 -26.33
N LEU A 225 -8.57 -12.84 -25.70
CA LEU A 225 -8.88 -12.81 -24.29
C LEU A 225 -7.57 -13.14 -23.57
N PRO A 226 -6.87 -12.16 -22.97
CA PRO A 226 -5.77 -12.47 -22.08
C PRO A 226 -6.29 -13.40 -20.99
N GLU A 227 -5.46 -14.33 -20.57
CA GLU A 227 -5.71 -15.05 -19.33
C GLU A 227 -5.89 -14.04 -18.19
N PRO A 228 -6.69 -14.39 -17.15
CA PRO A 228 -6.73 -13.61 -15.92
C PRO A 228 -5.31 -13.26 -15.51
N LEU A 229 -5.08 -12.01 -15.10
CA LEU A 229 -3.81 -11.73 -14.45
C LEU A 229 -3.77 -12.60 -13.21
N ASP A 230 -2.84 -13.54 -13.22
CA ASP A 230 -2.31 -14.05 -11.97
C ASP A 230 -1.63 -12.85 -11.33
N LEU A 231 -2.35 -12.21 -10.40
CA LEU A 231 -1.79 -11.15 -9.56
C LEU A 231 -0.69 -11.73 -8.64
N ASP A 232 -0.43 -13.04 -8.69
CA ASP A 232 0.83 -13.65 -8.27
C ASP A 232 1.84 -13.48 -9.43
N ASN A 233 2.19 -12.23 -9.75
CA ASN A 233 3.15 -11.92 -10.80
C ASN A 233 4.48 -12.65 -10.53
N GLN A 234 5.11 -13.23 -11.56
CA GLN A 234 6.43 -13.86 -11.42
C GLN A 234 7.51 -12.87 -10.90
N ALA A 235 7.31 -11.55 -11.08
CA ALA A 235 8.13 -10.50 -10.46
C ALA A 235 7.68 -10.11 -9.04
N GLU A 236 6.44 -10.36 -8.61
CA GLU A 236 5.97 -10.23 -7.22
C GLU A 236 6.31 -11.47 -6.38
N LYS A 237 6.43 -12.64 -7.04
CA LYS A 237 7.08 -13.85 -6.51
C LYS A 237 8.58 -13.65 -6.27
N ALA A 238 9.18 -12.59 -6.81
CA ALA A 238 10.57 -12.22 -6.59
C ALA A 238 10.75 -11.15 -5.49
N ASP A 239 9.68 -10.76 -4.79
CA ASP A 239 9.82 -9.92 -3.61
C ASP A 239 10.46 -10.72 -2.48
N ASP A 240 11.57 -10.21 -1.96
CA ASP A 240 12.21 -10.72 -0.75
C ASP A 240 11.86 -9.79 0.42
N ILE A 241 10.63 -9.90 0.94
CA ILE A 241 10.10 -8.97 1.93
C ILE A 241 10.70 -9.27 3.30
N VAL A 242 11.50 -8.35 3.85
CA VAL A 242 12.16 -8.54 5.15
C VAL A 242 11.27 -8.04 6.28
N CYS A 243 10.81 -8.93 7.14
CA CYS A 243 9.90 -8.59 8.24
C CYS A 243 10.48 -8.93 9.61
N THR A 244 9.97 -8.27 10.64
CA THR A 244 10.24 -8.66 12.04
C THR A 244 9.01 -8.55 12.92
N PHE A 245 8.86 -9.48 13.85
CA PHE A 245 7.76 -9.47 14.84
C PHE A 245 8.04 -8.43 15.93
N HIS A 246 7.08 -7.54 16.17
CA HIS A 246 7.17 -6.42 17.10
C HIS A 246 6.06 -6.53 18.17
N TYR A 247 6.43 -6.27 19.41
CA TYR A 247 5.56 -6.40 20.58
C TYR A 247 5.37 -5.03 21.25
N PRO A 248 4.25 -4.34 20.97
CA PRO A 248 3.99 -2.99 21.43
C PRO A 248 3.36 -2.95 22.83
N TRP A 249 3.71 -3.88 23.73
CA TRP A 249 3.01 -4.12 25.01
C TRP A 249 3.75 -3.68 26.28
N TYR A 250 4.95 -3.10 26.15
CA TYR A 250 5.75 -2.69 27.31
C TYR A 250 5.30 -1.31 27.81
N GLY A 251 5.12 -1.16 29.12
CA GLY A 251 4.65 0.10 29.72
C GLY A 251 5.43 0.48 30.97
N ASN A 252 5.59 1.78 31.22
CA ASN A 252 6.23 2.27 32.44
C ASN A 252 5.42 3.36 33.18
N PRO A 253 5.64 3.56 34.49
CA PRO A 253 4.88 4.52 35.28
C PRO A 253 4.95 5.97 34.81
N THR A 254 6.05 6.35 34.15
CA THR A 254 6.26 7.73 33.68
C THR A 254 5.36 8.06 32.49
N THR A 255 5.11 7.09 31.60
CA THR A 255 4.42 7.30 30.32
C THR A 255 2.99 6.75 30.35
N SER A 256 2.81 5.50 30.80
CA SER A 256 1.51 4.83 30.86
C SER A 256 0.89 4.78 32.27
N GLY A 257 1.57 5.36 33.27
CA GLY A 257 1.07 5.43 34.66
C GLY A 257 1.24 4.14 35.47
N GLN A 258 1.66 3.04 34.84
CA GLN A 258 1.94 1.76 35.48
C GLN A 258 2.98 0.95 34.70
N TRP A 259 3.55 -0.06 35.35
CA TRP A 259 4.29 -1.10 34.64
C TRP A 259 3.32 -1.99 33.86
N VAL A 260 3.72 -2.37 32.64
CA VAL A 260 2.99 -3.29 31.78
C VAL A 260 4.02 -4.22 31.13
N HIS A 261 3.80 -5.53 31.17
CA HIS A 261 4.70 -6.60 30.72
C HIS A 261 6.06 -6.72 31.46
N TRP A 262 6.60 -5.65 32.04
CA TRP A 262 7.86 -5.74 32.80
C TRP A 262 7.72 -6.47 34.16
N ASP A 263 6.49 -6.62 34.68
CA ASP A 263 6.16 -7.10 36.03
C ASP A 263 5.16 -8.29 36.05
N MET A 264 5.22 -9.17 35.04
CA MET A 264 4.25 -10.26 34.81
C MET A 264 4.13 -11.31 35.94
N ALA A 265 4.92 -11.20 37.01
CA ALA A 265 4.72 -12.00 38.23
C ALA A 265 5.02 -11.20 39.51
N PRO A 266 4.33 -11.49 40.63
CA PRO A 266 4.50 -10.77 41.90
C PRO A 266 5.92 -10.79 42.49
N ALA A 267 6.76 -11.70 42.02
CA ALA A 267 8.16 -11.81 42.45
C ALA A 267 9.06 -10.71 41.84
N TYR A 268 8.60 -9.99 40.82
CA TYR A 268 9.36 -8.96 40.12
C TYR A 268 8.89 -7.56 40.51
N SER A 269 9.83 -6.62 40.67
CA SER A 269 9.55 -5.25 41.07
C SER A 269 10.40 -4.28 40.24
N PRO A 270 9.92 -3.87 39.05
CA PRO A 270 10.67 -2.95 38.22
C PRO A 270 10.81 -1.56 38.88
N PRO A 271 11.97 -0.89 38.72
CA PRO A 271 13.10 -1.25 37.86
C PRO A 271 14.18 -2.10 38.55
N VAL A 272 13.93 -2.63 39.75
CA VAL A 272 14.91 -3.41 40.53
C VAL A 272 15.07 -4.82 39.96
N THR A 273 13.95 -5.46 39.61
CA THR A 273 13.88 -6.75 38.91
C THR A 273 12.73 -6.71 37.90
N TRP A 274 12.77 -7.53 36.85
CA TRP A 274 11.75 -7.55 35.79
C TRP A 274 11.64 -8.92 35.11
N THR A 275 10.61 -9.10 34.29
CA THR A 275 10.29 -10.37 33.62
C THR A 275 11.01 -10.54 32.27
N ALA A 276 12.35 -10.41 32.25
CA ALA A 276 13.19 -10.78 31.10
C ALA A 276 14.62 -11.10 31.54
N ASN A 277 15.35 -11.88 30.73
CA ASN A 277 16.78 -12.17 30.95
C ASN A 277 17.71 -11.04 30.44
N TYR A 278 17.15 -9.99 29.86
CA TYR A 278 17.90 -8.90 29.23
C TYR A 278 17.31 -7.54 29.58
N LEU A 279 18.14 -6.50 29.44
CA LEU A 279 17.77 -5.10 29.53
C LEU A 279 17.97 -4.42 28.17
N PRO A 280 16.99 -3.66 27.63
CA PRO A 280 17.17 -2.91 26.39
C PRO A 280 18.28 -1.86 26.50
N ASN A 281 19.05 -1.59 25.45
CA ASN A 281 20.04 -0.50 25.44
C ASN A 281 19.42 0.87 25.12
N TYR A 282 18.09 1.07 25.19
CA TYR A 282 17.48 2.38 24.93
C TYR A 282 17.64 3.34 26.13
N PRO A 283 18.01 4.62 25.96
CA PRO A 283 18.44 5.28 24.72
C PRO A 283 19.93 5.08 24.42
N ASN A 284 20.69 4.50 25.35
CA ASN A 284 22.08 4.07 25.18
C ASN A 284 22.41 2.90 26.13
N SER A 285 23.56 2.27 25.95
CA SER A 285 24.01 1.10 26.74
C SER A 285 24.41 1.40 28.20
N THR A 286 24.09 2.58 28.74
CA THR A 286 24.36 2.87 30.16
C THR A 286 23.33 2.17 31.03
N TRP A 287 23.79 1.27 31.92
CA TRP A 287 22.94 0.56 32.87
C TRP A 287 22.14 1.51 33.78
N ASN A 288 20.89 1.73 33.41
CA ASN A 288 19.87 2.48 34.11
C ASN A 288 18.49 1.87 33.79
N PRO A 289 18.11 0.76 34.46
CA PRO A 289 16.85 0.07 34.21
C PRO A 289 15.61 0.97 34.36
N GLY A 290 15.68 2.03 35.18
CA GLY A 290 14.57 2.99 35.33
C GLY A 290 14.25 3.79 34.06
N VAL A 291 15.18 3.85 33.10
CA VAL A 291 14.98 4.46 31.78
C VAL A 291 14.87 3.39 30.68
N GLN A 292 15.69 2.35 30.76
CA GLN A 292 15.79 1.29 29.76
C GLN A 292 14.57 0.37 29.71
N LEU A 293 13.86 0.17 30.83
CA LEU A 293 12.55 -0.47 30.84
C LEU A 293 11.51 0.51 30.29
N TYR A 294 11.47 0.55 28.96
CA TYR A 294 10.79 1.57 28.20
C TYR A 294 9.27 1.38 28.17
N ASP A 295 8.59 2.37 27.59
CA ASP A 295 7.17 2.33 27.27
C ASP A 295 7.00 2.34 25.75
N SER A 296 6.25 1.38 25.20
CA SER A 296 6.03 1.20 23.76
C SER A 296 5.27 2.37 23.11
N SER A 297 4.66 3.25 23.91
CA SER A 297 4.04 4.49 23.41
C SER A 297 4.98 5.70 23.45
N ASN A 298 6.24 5.56 23.90
CA ASN A 298 7.19 6.66 23.96
C ASN A 298 7.66 7.07 22.55
N THR A 299 7.46 8.33 22.16
CA THR A 299 7.81 8.83 20.82
C THR A 299 9.30 8.73 20.51
N GLU A 300 10.18 9.00 21.47
CA GLU A 300 11.63 8.95 21.26
C GLU A 300 12.14 7.50 21.20
N LEU A 301 11.50 6.58 21.92
CA LEU A 301 11.73 5.15 21.73
C LEU A 301 11.33 4.72 20.32
N LEU A 302 10.11 5.05 19.88
CA LEU A 302 9.61 4.69 18.55
C LEU A 302 10.54 5.20 17.45
N ARG A 303 10.99 6.46 17.53
CA ARG A 303 11.99 7.01 16.60
C ARG A 303 13.33 6.28 16.64
N TRP A 304 13.77 5.87 17.83
CA TRP A 304 14.99 5.09 17.98
C TRP A 304 14.86 3.68 17.37
N GLN A 305 13.74 3.00 17.61
CA GLN A 305 13.44 1.69 17.02
C GLN A 305 13.30 1.79 15.50
N ASP A 306 12.61 2.81 14.98
CA ASP A 306 12.44 3.09 13.55
C ASP A 306 13.80 3.20 12.84
N ARG A 307 14.72 4.01 13.38
CA ARG A 307 16.09 4.12 12.83
C ARG A 307 16.87 2.79 12.91
N ALA A 308 16.67 2.03 13.99
CA ALA A 308 17.35 0.76 14.18
C ALA A 308 16.80 -0.33 13.21
N MET A 309 15.50 -0.33 12.93
CA MET A 309 14.87 -1.20 11.92
C MET A 309 15.26 -0.78 10.50
N ALA A 310 15.34 0.52 10.21
CA ALA A 310 15.87 1.03 8.94
C ALA A 310 17.32 0.59 8.71
N ARG A 311 18.17 0.72 9.75
CA ARG A 311 19.56 0.23 9.74
C ARG A 311 19.62 -1.27 9.45
N ALA A 312 18.68 -2.05 9.98
CA ALA A 312 18.61 -3.49 9.76
C ALA A 312 18.14 -3.89 8.35
N GLY A 313 17.66 -2.94 7.54
CA GLY A 313 17.06 -3.24 6.24
C GLY A 313 15.65 -3.86 6.34
N MET A 314 14.91 -3.58 7.42
CA MET A 314 13.55 -4.10 7.57
C MET A 314 12.58 -3.37 6.64
N ASP A 315 11.64 -4.12 6.09
CA ASP A 315 10.53 -3.58 5.31
C ASP A 315 9.27 -3.42 6.16
N ILE A 316 8.95 -4.43 6.97
CA ILE A 316 7.70 -4.49 7.74
C ILE A 316 7.94 -4.87 9.20
N ALA A 317 7.34 -4.12 10.13
CA ALA A 317 7.13 -4.57 11.50
C ALA A 317 5.74 -5.20 11.64
N ILE A 318 5.71 -6.44 12.12
CA ILE A 318 4.49 -7.24 12.33
C ILE A 318 4.10 -7.10 13.81
N ALA A 319 3.14 -6.23 14.10
CA ALA A 319 2.81 -5.84 15.48
C ALA A 319 1.80 -6.79 16.13
N SER A 320 2.16 -7.42 17.25
CA SER A 320 1.25 -8.22 18.09
C SER A 320 -0.01 -7.41 18.44
N TRP A 321 -1.19 -7.95 18.11
CA TRP A 321 -2.48 -7.27 18.25
C TRP A 321 -3.52 -8.17 18.93
N TRP A 322 -4.11 -7.65 20.00
CA TRP A 322 -4.96 -8.39 20.94
C TRP A 322 -6.42 -7.93 21.02
N GLY A 323 -6.77 -6.83 20.33
CA GLY A 323 -8.13 -6.32 20.36
C GLY A 323 -8.23 -4.80 20.35
N MET A 324 -9.38 -4.32 19.87
CA MET A 324 -9.71 -2.91 19.77
C MET A 324 -9.61 -2.17 21.12
N GLY A 325 -8.89 -1.04 21.13
CA GLY A 325 -8.78 -0.14 22.28
C GLY A 325 -7.93 -0.65 23.44
N LEU A 326 -7.31 -1.83 23.31
CA LEU A 326 -6.36 -2.36 24.29
C LEU A 326 -5.02 -1.63 24.25
N PHE A 327 -4.07 -2.02 25.11
CA PHE A 327 -2.79 -1.31 25.25
C PHE A 327 -2.01 -1.35 23.93
N GLU A 328 -1.94 -2.53 23.33
CA GLU A 328 -1.22 -2.86 22.10
C GLU A 328 -1.80 -2.12 20.90
N ASP A 329 -3.13 -2.05 20.79
CA ASP A 329 -3.83 -1.31 19.74
C ASP A 329 -3.52 0.19 19.80
N ARG A 330 -3.54 0.79 21.00
CA ARG A 330 -3.17 2.20 21.18
C ARG A 330 -1.68 2.47 20.91
N ALA A 331 -0.80 1.54 21.28
CA ALA A 331 0.61 1.65 21.01
C ALA A 331 0.90 1.49 19.50
N PHE A 332 0.25 0.55 18.83
CA PHE A 332 0.29 0.36 17.38
C PHE A 332 -0.18 1.62 16.62
N ALA A 333 -1.32 2.20 17.04
CA ALA A 333 -1.84 3.44 16.47
C ALA A 333 -0.83 4.58 16.44
N LYS A 334 0.07 4.61 17.43
CA LYS A 334 1.16 5.59 17.52
C LYS A 334 2.38 5.15 16.71
N ALA A 335 2.79 3.89 16.82
CA ALA A 335 3.93 3.32 16.11
C ALA A 335 3.81 3.50 14.59
N ILE A 336 2.67 3.15 14.00
CA ILE A 336 2.43 3.22 12.54
C ILE A 336 2.54 4.65 11.97
N ARG A 337 2.41 5.69 12.80
CA ARG A 337 2.55 7.10 12.38
C ARG A 337 3.95 7.67 12.64
N ILE A 338 4.55 7.31 13.78
CA ILE A 338 5.86 7.83 14.19
C ILE A 338 7.00 7.12 13.43
N CYS A 339 6.89 5.82 13.22
CA CYS A 339 7.90 4.98 12.58
C CYS A 339 7.67 4.98 11.07
N LYS A 340 8.33 5.90 10.35
CA LYS A 340 8.08 6.14 8.91
C LYS A 340 9.14 5.51 8.00
N SER A 341 10.19 4.88 8.54
CA SER A 341 11.19 4.18 7.73
C SER A 341 10.68 2.84 7.21
N ILE A 342 9.76 2.23 7.93
CA ILE A 342 9.23 0.88 7.67
C ILE A 342 7.70 0.90 7.63
N GLN A 343 7.10 -0.04 6.91
CA GLN A 343 5.66 -0.28 6.92
C GLN A 343 5.26 -1.17 8.10
N TRP A 344 3.97 -1.22 8.39
CA TRP A 344 3.42 -1.96 9.53
C TRP A 344 2.23 -2.80 9.13
N CYS A 345 2.10 -3.97 9.74
CA CYS A 345 0.87 -4.75 9.73
C CYS A 345 0.63 -5.35 11.12
N ILE A 346 -0.55 -5.94 11.33
CA ILE A 346 -0.83 -6.65 12.58
C ILE A 346 -0.40 -8.11 12.51
N TYR A 347 -0.05 -8.65 13.68
CA TYR A 347 -0.10 -10.06 14.00
C TYR A 347 -1.36 -10.32 14.84
N TYR A 348 -2.35 -10.99 14.26
CA TYR A 348 -3.62 -11.26 14.90
C TYR A 348 -3.49 -12.46 15.85
N GLU A 349 -3.48 -12.18 17.16
CA GLU A 349 -3.15 -13.15 18.22
C GLU A 349 -4.36 -13.98 18.69
N LEU A 350 -5.57 -13.46 18.52
CA LEU A 350 -6.77 -13.99 19.18
C LEU A 350 -7.11 -15.44 18.78
N ASP A 351 -6.69 -15.91 17.60
CA ASP A 351 -6.92 -17.30 17.17
C ASP A 351 -6.07 -18.31 17.96
N ALA A 352 -4.85 -17.96 18.38
CA ALA A 352 -4.00 -18.85 19.16
C ALA A 352 -4.53 -19.10 20.59
N TYR A 353 -5.33 -18.17 21.12
CA TYR A 353 -5.80 -18.18 22.51
C TYR A 353 -7.32 -18.29 22.65
N GLY A 354 -8.05 -18.37 21.55
CA GLY A 354 -9.51 -18.34 21.52
C GLY A 354 -10.11 -19.02 20.30
N ASP A 355 -11.34 -18.65 19.97
CA ASP A 355 -12.06 -19.13 18.79
C ASP A 355 -12.95 -18.00 18.23
N PRO A 356 -12.35 -16.91 17.70
CA PRO A 356 -13.10 -15.74 17.27
C PRO A 356 -13.98 -16.07 16.08
N SER A 357 -15.29 -15.75 16.16
CA SER A 357 -16.21 -16.01 15.05
C SER A 357 -15.82 -15.24 13.78
N SER A 358 -16.29 -15.69 12.61
CA SER A 358 -16.07 -14.97 11.34
C SER A 358 -16.58 -13.52 11.36
N GLU A 359 -17.62 -13.22 12.15
CA GLU A 359 -18.10 -11.87 12.42
C GLU A 359 -17.09 -11.04 13.21
N THR A 360 -16.47 -11.64 14.22
CA THR A 360 -15.46 -10.97 15.07
C THR A 360 -14.25 -10.60 14.23
N ILE A 361 -13.70 -11.58 13.49
CA ILE A 361 -12.57 -11.38 12.57
C ILE A 361 -12.89 -10.28 11.55
N TYR A 362 -14.08 -10.30 10.94
CA TYR A 362 -14.50 -9.27 10.00
C TYR A 362 -14.51 -7.87 10.64
N ASN A 363 -15.10 -7.73 11.83
CA ASN A 363 -15.22 -6.43 12.50
C ASN A 363 -13.87 -5.90 12.98
N ASP A 364 -12.99 -6.78 13.48
CA ASP A 364 -11.64 -6.43 13.90
C ASP A 364 -10.80 -5.96 12.71
N LEU A 365 -10.75 -6.74 11.62
CA LEU A 365 -10.00 -6.34 10.43
C LEU A 365 -10.56 -5.09 9.78
N LYS A 366 -11.89 -4.94 9.72
CA LYS A 366 -12.48 -3.69 9.23
C LYS A 366 -12.07 -2.49 10.09
N TYR A 367 -12.09 -2.64 11.42
CA TYR A 367 -11.65 -1.59 12.33
C TYR A 367 -10.18 -1.21 12.10
N ILE A 368 -9.30 -2.21 12.01
CA ILE A 368 -7.86 -2.03 11.74
C ILE A 368 -7.67 -1.23 10.45
N LEU A 369 -8.32 -1.66 9.37
CA LEU A 369 -8.16 -1.03 8.07
C LEU A 369 -8.76 0.38 8.05
N ASP A 370 -9.94 0.60 8.62
CA ASP A 370 -10.54 1.95 8.69
C ASP A 370 -9.70 2.92 9.54
N THR A 371 -9.07 2.42 10.60
CA THR A 371 -8.34 3.24 11.57
C THR A 371 -6.91 3.53 11.12
N TYR A 372 -6.24 2.52 10.55
CA TYR A 372 -4.79 2.54 10.32
C TYR A 372 -4.40 2.66 8.85
N SER A 373 -5.21 2.18 7.90
CA SER A 373 -4.90 2.40 6.47
C SER A 373 -4.77 3.87 6.06
N PRO A 374 -5.54 4.83 6.62
CA PRO A 374 -5.37 6.24 6.26
C PRO A 374 -4.04 6.85 6.70
N SER A 375 -3.21 6.12 7.45
CA SER A 375 -1.84 6.56 7.76
C SER A 375 -0.90 6.53 6.56
N GLY A 376 -1.25 5.79 5.49
CA GLY A 376 -0.36 5.51 4.36
C GLY A 376 0.76 4.51 4.68
N ASN A 377 0.84 4.02 5.92
CA ASN A 377 1.96 3.18 6.40
C ASN A 377 1.55 1.74 6.75
N TYR A 378 0.30 1.36 6.49
CA TYR A 378 -0.15 -0.02 6.66
C TYR A 378 0.25 -0.84 5.41
N ALA A 379 0.93 -1.97 5.60
CA ALA A 379 1.51 -2.74 4.51
C ALA A 379 0.44 -3.38 3.61
N ARG A 380 0.74 -3.44 2.31
CA ARG A 380 -0.01 -4.19 1.30
C ARG A 380 0.91 -5.16 0.59
N VAL A 381 0.38 -6.27 0.11
CA VAL A 381 1.08 -7.23 -0.76
C VAL A 381 0.10 -7.58 -1.89
N ASP A 382 0.52 -7.47 -3.14
CA ASP A 382 -0.33 -7.62 -4.34
C ASP A 382 -1.58 -6.71 -4.30
N GLY A 383 -1.40 -5.48 -3.81
CA GLY A 383 -2.49 -4.51 -3.62
C GLY A 383 -3.48 -4.85 -2.49
N LYS A 384 -3.32 -5.99 -1.80
CA LYS A 384 -4.17 -6.45 -0.70
C LYS A 384 -3.56 -6.11 0.66
N TRP A 385 -4.38 -5.77 1.65
CA TRP A 385 -3.90 -5.42 2.99
C TRP A 385 -3.34 -6.61 3.76
N LEU A 386 -2.11 -6.51 4.25
CA LEU A 386 -1.40 -7.61 4.89
C LEU A 386 -1.86 -7.86 6.33
N VAL A 387 -2.10 -9.11 6.68
CA VAL A 387 -2.43 -9.57 8.03
C VAL A 387 -1.68 -10.87 8.29
N PHE A 388 -0.86 -10.89 9.34
CA PHE A 388 -0.34 -12.15 9.88
C PHE A 388 -1.30 -12.70 10.92
N VAL A 389 -1.45 -14.02 11.00
CA VAL A 389 -2.36 -14.71 11.93
C VAL A 389 -1.59 -15.73 12.74
N TYR A 390 -1.63 -15.60 14.08
CA TYR A 390 -0.98 -16.56 14.98
C TYR A 390 -1.91 -17.74 15.28
N GLY A 391 -1.38 -18.97 15.27
CA GLY A 391 -2.15 -20.18 15.59
C GLY A 391 -3.24 -20.54 14.56
N ALA A 392 -2.95 -20.38 13.27
CA ALA A 392 -3.92 -20.46 12.17
C ALA A 392 -4.18 -21.89 11.63
N GLY A 393 -4.19 -22.91 12.49
CA GLY A 393 -4.26 -24.32 12.09
C GLY A 393 -5.68 -24.88 11.91
N GLY A 394 -5.89 -25.68 10.86
CA GLY A 394 -7.06 -26.56 10.71
C GLY A 394 -8.25 -25.99 9.91
N GLU A 395 -9.14 -26.88 9.48
CA GLU A 395 -10.27 -26.54 8.59
C GLU A 395 -11.31 -25.61 9.23
N GLU A 396 -11.55 -25.72 10.54
CA GLU A 396 -12.51 -24.84 11.25
C GLU A 396 -12.03 -23.38 11.25
N THR A 397 -10.78 -23.15 11.63
CA THR A 397 -10.12 -21.85 11.58
C THR A 397 -10.15 -21.28 10.16
N ALA A 398 -9.72 -22.07 9.17
CA ALA A 398 -9.76 -21.66 7.76
C ALA A 398 -11.18 -21.29 7.28
N ASN A 399 -12.22 -22.01 7.72
CA ASN A 399 -13.61 -21.67 7.40
C ASN A 399 -14.03 -20.30 7.96
N ARG A 400 -13.67 -19.98 9.21
CA ARG A 400 -13.98 -18.68 9.83
C ARG A 400 -13.30 -17.53 9.07
N TRP A 401 -12.03 -17.69 8.75
CA TRP A 401 -11.25 -16.71 7.99
C TRP A 401 -11.73 -16.58 6.55
N ARG A 402 -12.16 -17.67 5.89
CA ARG A 402 -12.66 -17.63 4.51
C ARG A 402 -13.95 -16.81 4.42
N GLN A 403 -14.85 -16.97 5.39
CA GLN A 403 -16.07 -16.19 5.48
C GLN A 403 -15.77 -14.71 5.76
N ALA A 404 -14.85 -14.41 6.68
CA ALA A 404 -14.45 -13.05 6.99
C ALA A 404 -13.79 -12.36 5.78
N LYS A 405 -12.82 -13.00 5.13
CA LYS A 405 -12.14 -12.52 3.91
C LYS A 405 -13.14 -12.25 2.78
N ALA A 406 -14.09 -13.15 2.53
CA ALA A 406 -15.13 -12.94 1.52
C ALA A 406 -16.02 -11.74 1.84
N ARG A 407 -16.38 -11.53 3.12
CA ARG A 407 -17.18 -10.39 3.54
C ARG A 407 -16.42 -9.07 3.47
N LEU A 408 -15.14 -9.06 3.84
CA LEU A 408 -14.25 -7.91 3.67
C LEU A 408 -14.18 -7.52 2.19
N ALA A 409 -13.93 -8.49 1.31
CA ALA A 409 -13.86 -8.25 -0.13
C ALA A 409 -15.18 -7.68 -0.69
N ALA A 410 -16.33 -8.21 -0.26
CA ALA A 410 -17.64 -7.69 -0.65
C ALA A 410 -17.90 -6.23 -0.19
N ASN A 411 -17.11 -5.72 0.76
CA ASN A 411 -17.19 -4.34 1.26
C ASN A 411 -15.98 -3.49 0.82
N GLY A 412 -15.20 -3.94 -0.17
CA GLY A 412 -14.07 -3.18 -0.73
C GLY A 412 -12.75 -3.33 0.02
N TYR A 413 -12.63 -4.29 0.94
CA TYR A 413 -11.39 -4.59 1.65
C TYR A 413 -10.81 -5.92 1.15
N SER A 414 -9.80 -5.86 0.29
CA SER A 414 -9.02 -7.04 -0.10
C SER A 414 -7.88 -7.25 0.88
N VAL A 415 -7.75 -8.44 1.45
CA VAL A 415 -6.73 -8.78 2.45
C VAL A 415 -5.82 -9.92 1.97
N TYR A 416 -4.54 -9.83 2.33
CA TYR A 416 -3.51 -10.84 2.15
C TYR A 416 -3.22 -11.47 3.52
N LEU A 417 -3.45 -12.76 3.66
CA LEU A 417 -3.38 -13.49 4.92
C LEU A 417 -2.15 -14.39 4.96
N ASN A 418 -1.25 -14.13 5.92
CA ASN A 418 -0.11 -14.99 6.24
C ASN A 418 -0.38 -15.78 7.53
N ALA A 419 -0.49 -17.10 7.44
CA ALA A 419 -0.91 -17.96 8.55
C ALA A 419 0.26 -18.68 9.23
N ASP A 420 0.33 -18.62 10.57
CA ASP A 420 1.22 -19.46 11.38
C ASP A 420 0.69 -20.89 11.43
N VAL A 421 1.42 -21.83 10.84
CA VAL A 421 1.02 -23.24 10.78
C VAL A 421 2.15 -24.19 11.15
N SER A 422 1.91 -25.04 12.14
CA SER A 422 2.91 -26.03 12.61
C SER A 422 3.22 -27.12 11.59
N ASP A 423 2.25 -27.45 10.72
CA ASP A 423 2.40 -28.38 9.60
C ASP A 423 1.84 -27.69 8.35
N PRO A 424 2.67 -27.43 7.32
CA PRO A 424 2.24 -26.69 6.15
C PRO A 424 1.47 -27.59 5.13
N SER A 425 1.12 -28.85 5.42
CA SER A 425 0.38 -29.67 4.46
C SER A 425 -1.02 -29.14 4.06
N ALA A 426 -1.55 -29.57 2.91
CA ALA A 426 -2.92 -29.26 2.47
C ALA A 426 -4.01 -29.70 3.46
N ALA A 427 -3.71 -30.65 4.35
CA ALA A 427 -4.66 -31.12 5.35
C ALA A 427 -4.75 -30.17 6.55
N THR A 428 -3.70 -29.41 6.81
CA THR A 428 -3.53 -28.56 8.00
C THR A 428 -3.62 -27.07 7.66
N CYS A 429 -3.38 -26.71 6.39
CA CYS A 429 -3.47 -25.35 5.86
C CYS A 429 -4.40 -25.26 4.61
N PRO A 430 -5.71 -25.56 4.73
CA PRO A 430 -6.64 -25.33 3.63
C PRO A 430 -6.86 -23.82 3.40
N SER A 431 -7.20 -23.42 2.16
CA SER A 431 -7.63 -22.06 1.78
C SER A 431 -8.43 -21.39 2.90
N PRO A 432 -8.13 -20.15 3.34
CA PRO A 432 -8.04 -18.98 2.46
C PRO A 432 -6.69 -18.24 2.47
N TRP A 433 -5.66 -18.86 3.02
CA TRP A 433 -4.34 -18.26 3.23
C TRP A 433 -3.62 -17.98 1.91
N ASP A 434 -3.02 -16.79 1.82
CA ASP A 434 -2.21 -16.37 0.67
C ASP A 434 -0.73 -16.72 0.91
N ALA A 435 -0.29 -16.67 2.17
CA ALA A 435 1.03 -17.10 2.61
C ALA A 435 0.97 -17.90 3.90
N ILE A 436 2.09 -18.53 4.24
CA ILE A 436 2.29 -19.12 5.56
C ILE A 436 3.65 -18.80 6.14
N HIS A 437 3.74 -18.89 7.46
CA HIS A 437 4.98 -18.86 8.21
C HIS A 437 4.95 -19.90 9.34
N GLN A 438 6.09 -20.03 10.00
CA GLN A 438 6.20 -20.69 11.29
C GLN A 438 6.83 -19.71 12.25
N TYR A 439 6.21 -19.52 13.42
CA TYR A 439 6.84 -18.86 14.55
C TYR A 439 7.48 -19.92 15.45
N SER A 440 8.79 -20.16 15.30
CA SER A 440 9.50 -21.31 15.92
C SER A 440 10.91 -20.95 16.38
N SER A 441 10.98 -19.92 17.23
CA SER A 441 12.23 -19.31 17.67
C SER A 441 13.22 -20.21 18.46
N PRO A 442 12.82 -21.33 19.08
CA PRO A 442 13.79 -22.33 19.59
C PRO A 442 14.62 -23.00 18.49
N VAL A 443 14.24 -22.87 17.22
CA VAL A 443 15.02 -23.31 16.06
C VAL A 443 15.69 -22.10 15.42
N ARG A 444 17.01 -22.20 15.17
CA ARG A 444 17.84 -21.09 14.67
C ARG A 444 17.31 -20.49 13.36
N GLN A 445 16.81 -21.33 12.46
CA GLN A 445 16.27 -20.94 11.17
C GLN A 445 15.34 -22.03 10.64
N GLY A 446 14.50 -21.65 9.69
CA GLY A 446 13.76 -22.60 8.88
C GLY A 446 13.17 -21.95 7.65
N LEU A 447 12.45 -22.77 6.89
CA LEU A 447 11.77 -22.39 5.67
C LEU A 447 10.49 -23.22 5.61
N THR A 448 9.35 -22.57 5.38
CA THR A 448 8.13 -23.28 5.04
C THR A 448 8.25 -23.80 3.61
N GLN A 449 7.74 -24.99 3.36
CA GLN A 449 7.76 -25.58 2.03
C GLN A 449 6.34 -26.02 1.69
N THR A 450 5.69 -25.31 0.79
CA THR A 450 4.23 -25.48 0.67
C THR A 450 3.62 -25.35 -0.71
N LEU A 451 2.30 -25.47 -0.74
CA LEU A 451 1.44 -25.82 -1.87
C LEU A 451 1.63 -24.89 -3.08
N PRO A 452 1.29 -25.35 -4.30
CA PRO A 452 1.51 -24.59 -5.53
C PRO A 452 0.93 -23.16 -5.60
N SER A 453 0.08 -22.77 -4.65
CA SER A 453 -0.70 -21.52 -4.64
C SER A 453 -0.61 -20.77 -3.30
N THR A 454 0.48 -20.93 -2.55
CA THR A 454 0.68 -20.25 -1.26
C THR A 454 2.14 -19.80 -1.16
N ASP A 455 2.35 -18.54 -0.79
CA ASP A 455 3.69 -18.01 -0.60
C ASP A 455 4.32 -18.54 0.70
N ASP A 456 5.61 -18.84 0.62
CA ASP A 456 6.39 -19.39 1.72
C ASP A 456 7.16 -18.31 2.48
N SER A 457 7.48 -18.58 3.74
CA SER A 457 8.33 -17.75 4.59
C SER A 457 9.57 -18.51 5.05
N ALA A 458 10.70 -17.85 5.04
CA ALA A 458 11.89 -18.28 5.78
C ALA A 458 12.01 -17.46 7.08
N TRP A 459 12.63 -18.02 8.10
CA TRP A 459 12.84 -17.30 9.36
C TRP A 459 14.22 -17.56 9.95
N VAL A 460 14.66 -16.65 10.82
CA VAL A 460 15.87 -16.77 11.65
C VAL A 460 15.62 -16.24 13.05
N SER A 461 16.25 -16.85 14.07
CA SER A 461 16.17 -16.40 15.46
C SER A 461 17.55 -16.29 16.14
N PRO A 462 17.83 -15.21 16.90
CA PRO A 462 19.13 -15.03 17.56
C PRO A 462 19.29 -15.87 18.82
N GLY A 463 18.21 -16.40 19.39
CA GLY A 463 18.21 -17.21 20.60
C GLY A 463 16.80 -17.38 21.17
N TYR A 464 16.66 -18.22 22.19
CA TYR A 464 15.42 -18.41 22.96
C TYR A 464 15.80 -18.73 24.40
N TRP A 465 15.54 -17.79 25.29
CA TRP A 465 15.85 -17.91 26.71
C TRP A 465 14.77 -17.23 27.56
N GLY A 466 13.80 -18.04 27.99
CA GLY A 466 12.79 -17.66 28.96
C GLY A 466 13.37 -17.45 30.36
N LEU A 467 12.82 -16.48 31.11
CA LEU A 467 13.28 -16.17 32.46
C LEU A 467 13.05 -17.35 33.42
N GLY A 468 14.09 -17.74 34.17
CA GLY A 468 14.03 -18.84 35.13
C GLY A 468 14.20 -20.24 34.52
N GLU A 469 14.44 -20.33 33.20
CA GLU A 469 14.71 -21.58 32.49
C GLU A 469 16.16 -21.60 31.96
N PRO A 470 16.74 -22.79 31.67
CA PRO A 470 17.90 -22.85 30.80
C PRO A 470 17.54 -22.39 29.39
N PRO A 471 18.47 -21.74 28.66
CA PRO A 471 18.24 -21.33 27.27
C PRO A 471 17.93 -22.56 26.40
N ARG A 472 16.85 -22.47 25.62
CA ARG A 472 16.45 -23.50 24.65
C ARG A 472 17.21 -23.35 23.34
N LEU A 473 17.58 -22.11 23.00
CA LEU A 473 18.50 -21.77 21.92
C LEU A 473 19.48 -20.71 22.44
N GLU A 474 20.73 -21.08 22.63
CA GLU A 474 21.78 -20.16 23.08
C GLU A 474 22.01 -19.03 22.09
N ARG A 475 22.35 -17.84 22.58
CA ARG A 475 22.64 -16.70 21.70
C ARG A 475 24.05 -16.81 21.14
N SER A 476 24.19 -16.72 19.81
CA SER A 476 25.47 -16.82 19.10
C SER A 476 25.43 -15.97 17.84
N LEU A 477 26.23 -14.89 17.81
CA LEU A 477 26.27 -13.98 16.67
C LEU A 477 26.77 -14.68 15.40
N SER A 478 27.77 -15.55 15.51
CA SER A 478 28.31 -16.28 14.36
C SER A 478 27.31 -17.27 13.79
N ASP A 479 26.60 -18.00 14.64
CA ASP A 479 25.61 -19.00 14.19
C ASP A 479 24.36 -18.32 13.63
N PHE A 480 23.96 -17.20 14.21
CA PHE A 480 22.89 -16.36 13.69
C PHE A 480 23.25 -15.77 12.31
N ALA A 481 24.44 -15.20 12.15
CA ALA A 481 24.89 -14.67 10.85
C ALA A 481 24.99 -15.77 9.79
N ALA A 482 25.48 -16.96 10.16
CA ALA A 482 25.51 -18.11 9.26
C ALA A 482 24.10 -18.56 8.85
N ALA A 483 23.16 -18.54 9.79
CA ALA A 483 21.76 -18.87 9.53
C ALA A 483 21.08 -17.83 8.63
N TRP A 484 21.26 -16.54 8.92
CA TRP A 484 20.79 -15.46 8.05
C TRP A 484 21.28 -15.62 6.61
N ASN A 485 22.59 -15.88 6.42
CA ASN A 485 23.15 -16.08 5.08
C ASN A 485 22.56 -17.31 4.37
N ASN A 486 22.21 -18.38 5.11
CA ASN A 486 21.53 -19.54 4.54
C ASN A 486 20.10 -19.22 4.10
N VAL A 487 19.36 -18.44 4.91
CA VAL A 487 18.02 -17.94 4.55
C VAL A 487 18.09 -17.08 3.30
N VAL A 488 19.01 -16.11 3.26
CA VAL A 488 19.26 -15.25 2.08
C VAL A 488 19.62 -16.08 0.85
N ALA A 489 20.41 -17.15 0.99
CA ALA A 489 20.76 -18.03 -0.13
C ALA A 489 19.55 -18.84 -0.66
N GLN A 490 18.49 -18.98 0.14
CA GLN A 490 17.25 -19.67 -0.21
C GLN A 490 16.12 -18.71 -0.58
N ARG A 491 16.38 -17.41 -0.64
CA ARG A 491 15.36 -16.36 -0.84
C ARG A 491 14.41 -16.61 -2.02
N SER A 492 14.89 -17.20 -3.13
CA SER A 492 14.04 -17.58 -4.26
C SER A 492 12.94 -18.62 -3.97
N SER A 493 12.96 -19.23 -2.77
CA SER A 493 12.00 -20.24 -2.33
C SER A 493 11.00 -19.70 -1.30
N CYS A 494 11.08 -18.43 -0.93
CA CYS A 494 10.17 -17.77 0.00
C CYS A 494 9.91 -16.34 -0.44
N ARG A 495 8.76 -15.79 -0.08
CA ARG A 495 8.47 -14.38 -0.30
C ARG A 495 8.77 -13.52 0.92
N PHE A 496 8.60 -14.10 2.11
CA PHE A 496 8.85 -13.41 3.38
C PHE A 496 10.10 -13.95 4.04
N VAL A 497 10.98 -13.04 4.46
CA VAL A 497 12.17 -13.34 5.26
C VAL A 497 11.97 -12.74 6.64
N LEU A 498 11.71 -13.60 7.63
CA LEU A 498 11.25 -13.22 8.96
C LEU A 498 12.39 -13.25 9.98
N VAL A 499 12.50 -12.18 10.77
CA VAL A 499 13.35 -12.13 11.96
C VAL A 499 12.50 -12.28 13.21
N GLU A 500 12.74 -13.36 13.95
CA GLU A 500 12.06 -13.72 15.19
C GLU A 500 12.98 -13.45 16.39
N THR A 501 12.91 -12.27 17.02
CA THR A 501 11.93 -11.18 16.87
C THR A 501 12.62 -9.82 16.97
N TRP A 502 11.89 -8.71 16.80
CA TRP A 502 12.41 -7.39 17.11
C TRP A 502 12.67 -7.28 18.62
N ASN A 503 11.63 -7.46 19.43
CA ASN A 503 11.64 -7.09 20.85
C ASN A 503 10.82 -7.99 21.79
N GLU A 504 10.72 -9.30 21.53
CA GLU A 504 10.10 -10.23 22.47
C GLU A 504 11.03 -10.58 23.64
N TRP A 505 11.10 -9.68 24.62
CA TRP A 505 12.05 -9.75 25.72
C TRP A 505 11.79 -10.91 26.68
N HIS A 506 10.54 -11.39 26.79
CA HIS A 506 10.19 -12.47 27.72
C HIS A 506 10.76 -13.81 27.26
N GLU A 507 10.79 -14.04 25.96
CA GLU A 507 11.36 -15.24 25.35
C GLU A 507 12.84 -15.12 25.03
N GLY A 508 13.43 -13.92 25.14
CA GLY A 508 14.85 -13.71 24.87
C GLY A 508 15.20 -13.84 23.38
N THR A 509 14.22 -13.69 22.48
CA THR A 509 14.35 -13.86 21.03
C THR A 509 14.65 -12.55 20.29
N GLN A 510 14.71 -11.42 21.00
CA GLN A 510 14.88 -10.10 20.42
C GLN A 510 16.23 -9.90 19.69
N ILE A 511 16.22 -9.17 18.58
CA ILE A 511 17.41 -8.56 17.96
C ILE A 511 17.61 -7.10 18.37
N GLU A 512 16.60 -6.46 18.96
CA GLU A 512 16.69 -5.12 19.54
C GLU A 512 17.87 -5.06 20.53
N PRO A 513 18.75 -4.03 20.44
CA PRO A 513 19.93 -3.89 21.27
C PRO A 513 19.65 -4.09 22.76
N GLY A 514 20.41 -4.99 23.39
CA GLY A 514 20.26 -5.27 24.81
C GLY A 514 21.47 -5.92 25.47
N GLN A 515 21.39 -5.99 26.80
CA GLN A 515 22.42 -6.52 27.69
C GLN A 515 21.82 -7.61 28.60
N VAL A 516 22.52 -8.73 28.71
CA VAL A 516 22.17 -9.83 29.65
C VAL A 516 22.22 -9.32 31.09
N ILE A 517 21.30 -9.79 31.94
CA ILE A 517 21.32 -9.52 33.38
C ILE A 517 22.15 -10.56 34.15
N VAL A 518 22.63 -10.18 35.33
CA VAL A 518 22.93 -11.13 36.40
C VAL A 518 21.72 -11.16 37.34
N PRO A 519 20.97 -12.28 37.44
CA PRO A 519 19.75 -12.35 38.22
C PRO A 519 20.05 -12.38 39.73
N ASP A 520 19.40 -11.48 40.46
CA ASP A 520 19.37 -11.40 41.93
C ASP A 520 18.03 -10.75 42.33
N LEU A 521 17.25 -11.41 43.20
CA LEU A 521 15.94 -10.91 43.63
C LEU A 521 16.02 -9.60 44.43
N THR A 522 17.19 -9.24 44.94
CA THR A 522 17.43 -7.95 45.60
C THR A 522 17.79 -6.83 44.63
N GLY A 523 18.07 -7.17 43.37
CA GLY A 523 18.34 -6.21 42.30
C GLY A 523 19.22 -6.79 41.20
N TYR A 524 18.75 -6.74 39.95
CA TYR A 524 19.55 -7.18 38.82
C TYR A 524 20.77 -6.27 38.62
N SER A 525 21.85 -6.85 38.11
CA SER A 525 23.09 -6.14 37.77
C SER A 525 23.53 -6.46 36.34
N PRO A 526 24.37 -5.62 35.70
CA PRO A 526 24.77 -5.83 34.31
C PRO A 526 25.58 -7.12 34.16
N GLY A 527 25.13 -8.01 33.28
CA GLY A 527 25.91 -9.14 32.80
C GLY A 527 27.00 -8.71 31.82
N SER A 528 27.94 -9.62 31.57
CA SER A 528 29.10 -9.35 30.72
C SER A 528 28.79 -9.28 29.22
N TYR A 529 27.60 -9.74 28.80
CA TYR A 529 27.22 -9.81 27.39
C TYR A 529 26.22 -8.70 27.05
N ASP A 530 26.74 -7.63 26.45
CA ASP A 530 26.00 -6.57 25.78
C ASP A 530 26.22 -6.72 24.28
N TYR A 531 25.16 -7.01 23.52
CA TYR A 531 25.28 -7.26 22.09
C TYR A 531 25.04 -6.02 21.23
N GLY A 532 24.57 -4.90 21.81
CA GLY A 532 24.32 -3.66 21.08
C GLY A 532 23.62 -3.89 19.73
N TYR A 533 24.14 -3.27 18.67
CA TYR A 533 23.62 -3.42 17.30
C TYR A 533 24.14 -4.66 16.56
N SER A 534 24.87 -5.58 17.20
CA SER A 534 25.60 -6.64 16.47
C SER A 534 24.70 -7.54 15.62
N PHE A 535 23.50 -7.88 16.09
CA PHE A 535 22.53 -8.69 15.33
C PHE A 535 21.91 -7.92 14.16
N ILE A 536 21.60 -6.64 14.37
CA ILE A 536 21.15 -5.70 13.32
C ILE A 536 22.24 -5.57 12.23
N ASP A 537 23.49 -5.40 12.63
CA ASP A 537 24.62 -5.22 11.72
C ASP A 537 24.98 -6.51 10.96
N ALA A 538 24.61 -7.68 11.51
CA ALA A 538 24.81 -8.95 10.84
C ALA A 538 23.83 -9.18 9.68
N ILE A 539 22.61 -8.63 9.77
CA ILE A 539 21.57 -8.81 8.73
C ILE A 539 21.55 -7.70 7.70
N ALA A 540 21.87 -6.47 8.12
CA ALA A 540 21.76 -5.26 7.31
C ALA A 540 22.41 -5.34 5.92
N PRO A 541 23.63 -5.89 5.74
CA PRO A 541 24.27 -5.91 4.42
C PRO A 541 23.42 -6.64 3.37
N ALA A 542 22.97 -7.87 3.64
CA ALA A 542 22.16 -8.61 2.69
C ALA A 542 20.74 -8.05 2.56
N ALA A 543 20.15 -7.59 3.67
CA ALA A 543 18.82 -6.97 3.64
C ALA A 543 18.77 -5.70 2.77
N ILE A 544 19.85 -4.91 2.74
CA ILE A 544 19.94 -3.68 1.95
C ILE A 544 20.42 -3.95 0.53
N ASP A 545 21.36 -4.88 0.34
CA ASP A 545 22.09 -5.05 -0.91
C ASP A 545 21.56 -6.18 -1.79
N GLU A 546 20.87 -7.18 -1.23
CA GLU A 546 20.47 -8.41 -1.93
C GLU A 546 18.97 -8.68 -1.90
N LEU A 547 18.30 -8.37 -0.79
CA LEU A 547 16.86 -8.57 -0.62
C LEU A 547 16.12 -7.32 -1.06
N HIS A 548 15.11 -7.48 -1.91
CA HIS A 548 14.39 -6.36 -2.48
C HIS A 548 12.89 -6.61 -2.47
N TRP A 549 12.16 -5.71 -1.82
CA TRP A 549 10.73 -5.55 -2.03
C TRP A 549 10.50 -4.62 -3.22
N THR A 550 10.27 -5.21 -4.40
CA THR A 550 10.32 -4.51 -5.69
C THR A 550 8.95 -4.09 -6.22
N SER A 551 7.87 -4.63 -5.66
CA SER A 551 6.52 -4.21 -5.99
C SER A 551 6.29 -2.72 -5.70
N SER A 552 5.42 -2.11 -6.50
CA SER A 552 5.13 -0.68 -6.40
C SER A 552 4.33 -0.35 -5.13
N GLY A 553 4.58 0.83 -4.54
CA GLY A 553 3.77 1.35 -3.43
C GLY A 553 4.31 1.11 -2.01
N HIS A 554 5.56 0.64 -1.88
CA HIS A 554 6.17 0.34 -0.58
C HIS A 554 7.22 1.36 -0.15
N ARG A 555 8.23 1.62 -1.00
CA ARG A 555 9.31 2.57 -0.70
C ARG A 555 9.74 3.28 -1.97
N ALA A 556 9.83 4.61 -1.90
CA ALA A 556 10.30 5.40 -3.02
C ALA A 556 11.81 5.25 -3.20
N VAL A 557 12.26 4.90 -4.40
CA VAL A 557 13.68 4.84 -4.75
C VAL A 557 14.14 6.22 -5.23
N VAL A 558 15.24 6.74 -4.70
CA VAL A 558 15.81 8.03 -5.14
C VAL A 558 16.41 7.89 -6.55
N PRO A 559 16.17 8.84 -7.49
CA PRO A 559 15.44 10.10 -7.32
C PRO A 559 13.92 9.92 -7.32
N THR A 560 13.23 10.73 -6.52
CA THR A 560 11.78 10.60 -6.33
C THR A 560 11.11 11.94 -6.04
N HIS A 561 9.80 11.97 -6.27
CA HIS A 561 8.89 13.05 -5.93
C HIS A 561 7.82 12.48 -5.00
N ILE A 562 7.58 13.13 -3.87
CA ILE A 562 6.63 12.66 -2.87
C ILE A 562 5.68 13.79 -2.54
N GLU A 563 4.41 13.59 -2.89
CA GLU A 563 3.32 14.50 -2.57
C GLU A 563 3.00 14.44 -1.08
N ALA A 564 2.65 15.57 -0.48
CA ALA A 564 2.33 15.65 0.94
C ALA A 564 1.10 14.80 1.28
N GLU A 565 0.16 14.60 0.34
CA GLU A 565 -0.99 13.71 0.55
C GLU A 565 -0.64 12.22 0.59
N ASP A 566 0.51 11.83 0.04
CA ASP A 566 1.04 10.45 0.08
C ASP A 566 2.00 10.23 1.26
N MET A 567 2.35 11.29 2.00
CA MET A 567 3.19 11.19 3.19
C MET A 567 2.44 10.63 4.40
N ILE A 568 3.19 10.01 5.31
CA ILE A 568 2.70 9.53 6.60
C ILE A 568 2.62 10.71 7.56
N TRP A 569 1.43 10.95 8.13
CA TRP A 569 1.17 12.11 8.99
C TRP A 569 1.11 11.76 10.47
N ASP A 570 1.89 12.47 11.27
CA ASP A 570 1.64 12.60 12.70
C ASP A 570 0.32 13.35 12.93
N VAL A 571 -0.38 13.02 14.01
CA VAL A 571 -1.55 13.78 14.45
C VAL A 571 -1.12 14.90 15.40
N PRO A 572 -1.69 16.12 15.31
CA PRO A 572 -2.89 16.52 14.56
C PRO A 572 -2.60 17.29 13.24
N SER A 573 -2.01 16.65 12.23
CA SER A 573 -1.98 17.22 10.86
C SER A 573 -3.40 17.35 10.26
N LEU A 574 -3.67 18.42 9.50
CA LEU A 574 -4.96 18.67 8.86
C LEU A 574 -4.77 18.86 7.34
N LYS A 575 -5.65 18.24 6.54
CA LYS A 575 -5.70 18.48 5.09
C LYS A 575 -6.20 19.91 4.83
N GLN A 576 -5.45 20.71 4.08
CA GLN A 576 -5.82 22.11 3.79
C GLN A 576 -6.72 22.23 2.56
N ASP A 577 -6.34 21.54 1.50
CA ASP A 577 -7.00 21.48 0.19
C ASP A 577 -6.69 20.12 -0.48
N SER A 578 -6.83 20.00 -1.81
CA SER A 578 -6.58 18.73 -2.50
C SER A 578 -5.12 18.29 -2.49
N VAL A 579 -4.16 19.18 -2.24
CA VAL A 579 -2.71 18.90 -2.39
C VAL A 579 -1.88 19.26 -1.14
N GLY A 580 -2.28 20.29 -0.39
CA GLY A 580 -1.55 20.83 0.75
C GLY A 580 -1.88 20.19 2.11
N CYS A 581 -0.83 19.93 2.89
CA CYS A 581 -0.92 19.50 4.30
C CYS A 581 -0.52 20.63 5.26
N VAL A 582 -1.34 20.88 6.30
CA VAL A 582 -1.01 21.82 7.38
C VAL A 582 -0.37 21.08 8.55
N ILE A 583 0.86 21.49 8.90
CA ILE A 583 1.57 20.95 10.07
C ILE A 583 0.98 21.57 11.35
N GLY A 584 0.29 20.75 12.13
CA GLY A 584 -0.61 21.19 13.22
C GLY A 584 0.05 21.71 14.50
N ASP A 585 1.24 21.22 14.84
CA ASP A 585 2.00 21.65 16.03
C ASP A 585 3.52 21.43 15.90
N ASN A 586 4.27 21.67 16.98
CA ASN A 586 5.74 21.54 17.01
C ASN A 586 6.25 20.11 16.91
N ALA A 587 5.46 19.15 17.39
CA ALA A 587 5.85 17.75 17.47
C ALA A 587 5.47 17.00 16.18
N THR A 588 4.47 17.51 15.47
CA THR A 588 3.91 16.98 14.23
C THR A 588 4.96 17.01 13.12
N ARG A 589 5.18 15.84 12.53
CA ARG A 589 5.95 15.68 11.30
C ARG A 589 5.13 14.90 10.27
N ILE A 590 5.31 15.27 9.02
CA ILE A 590 4.88 14.47 7.87
C ILE A 590 6.12 13.95 7.15
N GLY A 591 6.08 12.76 6.59
CA GLY A 591 7.26 12.23 5.92
C GLY A 591 7.04 10.89 5.23
N ALA A 592 8.12 10.35 4.68
CA ALA A 592 8.11 9.07 3.99
C ALA A 592 9.45 8.34 4.11
N SER A 593 9.42 7.05 3.83
CA SER A 593 10.60 6.20 3.66
C SER A 593 11.14 6.36 2.24
N ILE A 594 12.47 6.46 2.11
CA ILE A 594 13.17 6.45 0.83
C ILE A 594 14.29 5.41 0.83
N LEU A 595 14.59 4.87 -0.36
CA LEU A 595 15.75 4.01 -0.59
C LEU A 595 16.82 4.77 -1.38
N ALA A 596 17.99 4.95 -0.75
CA ALA A 596 19.19 5.42 -1.43
C ALA A 596 20.03 4.21 -1.88
N LEU A 597 20.12 3.97 -3.19
CA LEU A 597 20.86 2.83 -3.74
C LEU A 597 22.39 3.00 -3.66
N GLN A 598 22.86 4.22 -3.39
CA GLN A 598 24.27 4.58 -3.33
C GLN A 598 24.48 5.72 -2.34
N THR A 599 25.68 5.80 -1.77
CA THR A 599 26.07 6.94 -0.93
C THR A 599 26.38 8.13 -1.82
N ASN A 600 25.54 9.17 -1.78
CA ASN A 600 25.62 10.33 -2.68
C ASN A 600 25.11 11.60 -1.99
N ASP A 601 25.55 12.75 -2.51
CA ASP A 601 24.90 14.03 -2.26
C ASP A 601 23.58 14.07 -3.03
N LEU A 602 22.53 14.55 -2.35
CA LEU A 602 21.18 14.69 -2.91
C LEU A 602 20.65 16.09 -2.63
N VAL A 603 19.92 16.63 -3.60
CA VAL A 603 19.14 17.86 -3.47
C VAL A 603 17.78 17.49 -2.92
N PHE A 604 17.42 18.07 -1.78
CA PHE A 604 16.08 17.99 -1.20
C PHE A 604 15.40 19.33 -1.43
N ALA A 605 14.29 19.35 -2.16
CA ALA A 605 13.55 20.56 -2.48
C ALA A 605 12.11 20.44 -1.96
N VAL A 606 11.78 21.20 -0.91
CA VAL A 606 10.46 21.22 -0.28
C VAL A 606 9.64 22.36 -0.89
N GLN A 607 8.42 22.06 -1.34
CA GLN A 607 7.45 23.10 -1.71
C GLN A 607 6.57 23.46 -0.52
N ALA A 608 6.63 24.73 -0.10
CA ALA A 608 5.89 25.22 1.06
C ALA A 608 5.34 26.63 0.86
N ALA A 609 4.21 26.91 1.53
CA ALA A 609 3.53 28.19 1.57
C ALA A 609 3.13 28.55 3.01
N SER A 610 2.92 29.84 3.27
CA SER A 610 2.47 30.32 4.56
C SER A 610 1.43 31.42 4.45
N THR A 611 0.38 31.32 5.25
CA THR A 611 -0.61 32.41 5.43
C THR A 611 -0.32 33.11 6.74
N VAL A 612 -0.20 34.44 6.75
CA VAL A 612 0.09 35.23 7.96
C VAL A 612 -1.12 36.06 8.36
N ALA A 613 -1.52 36.00 9.63
CA ALA A 613 -2.61 36.78 10.19
C ALA A 613 -2.26 38.27 10.25
N ALA A 614 -3.24 39.12 9.95
CA ALA A 614 -3.10 40.58 10.04
C ALA A 614 -2.97 41.02 11.52
N THR A 615 -1.74 41.20 11.99
CA THR A 615 -1.44 41.62 13.37
C THR A 615 -0.86 43.03 13.41
N ARG A 616 -1.11 43.78 14.50
CA ARG A 616 -0.47 45.09 14.75
C ARG A 616 0.98 44.87 15.20
N GLY A 617 1.91 44.69 14.25
CA GLY A 617 3.33 44.48 14.50
C GLY A 617 4.10 44.02 13.25
N ALA A 618 5.41 43.79 13.36
CA ALA A 618 6.16 43.14 12.29
C ALA A 618 5.67 41.68 12.12
N PRO A 619 5.38 41.23 10.89
CA PRO A 619 4.91 39.87 10.66
C PRO A 619 5.95 38.84 11.12
N ALA A 620 5.50 37.84 11.86
CA ALA A 620 6.30 36.67 12.21
C ALA A 620 5.99 35.57 11.19
N TYR A 621 7.03 34.96 10.62
CA TYR A 621 6.91 33.93 9.59
C TYR A 621 7.25 32.55 10.14
N PRO A 622 6.59 31.48 9.66
CA PRO A 622 6.96 30.12 10.02
C PRO A 622 8.33 29.75 9.48
N LYS A 623 9.00 28.84 10.17
CA LYS A 623 10.13 28.09 9.61
C LYS A 623 9.75 26.65 9.39
N VAL A 624 9.81 26.21 8.14
CA VAL A 624 9.73 24.80 7.76
C VAL A 624 11.08 24.14 8.05
N VAL A 625 11.04 22.92 8.57
CA VAL A 625 12.22 22.16 9.00
C VAL A 625 12.26 20.85 8.23
N LEU A 626 13.38 20.57 7.57
CA LEU A 626 13.66 19.27 6.97
C LEU A 626 14.43 18.41 7.98
N TYR A 627 13.93 17.21 8.23
CA TYR A 627 14.59 16.18 9.01
C TYR A 627 15.03 15.04 8.10
N LEU A 628 16.27 14.57 8.29
CA LEU A 628 16.79 13.34 7.70
C LEU A 628 17.19 12.43 8.85
N ASP A 629 16.56 11.26 8.96
CA ASP A 629 16.76 10.31 10.06
C ASP A 629 16.68 10.96 11.46
N ASP A 630 15.63 11.78 11.66
CA ASP A 630 15.37 12.60 12.85
C ASP A 630 16.35 13.76 13.12
N ALA A 631 17.44 13.87 12.36
CA ALA A 631 18.38 14.99 12.45
C ALA A 631 17.89 16.18 11.62
N VAL A 632 18.00 17.40 12.16
CA VAL A 632 17.69 18.61 11.40
C VAL A 632 18.73 18.78 10.29
N ALA A 633 18.28 18.67 9.04
CA ALA A 633 19.12 18.92 7.87
C ALA A 633 19.12 20.41 7.51
N CYS A 634 17.95 21.05 7.47
CA CYS A 634 17.84 22.47 7.14
C CYS A 634 16.58 23.11 7.72
N LYS A 635 16.57 24.44 7.79
CA LYS A 635 15.43 25.26 8.19
C LYS A 635 15.31 26.44 7.23
N TRP A 636 14.10 26.70 6.74
CA TRP A 636 13.82 27.85 5.88
C TRP A 636 12.65 28.65 6.41
N GLU A 637 12.77 29.98 6.36
CA GLU A 637 11.66 30.87 6.69
C GLU A 637 10.74 31.03 5.47
N VAL A 638 9.46 30.71 5.63
CA VAL A 638 8.47 30.73 4.55
C VAL A 638 7.72 32.06 4.63
N ARG A 639 7.90 32.90 3.60
CA ARG A 639 7.35 34.27 3.56
C ARG A 639 6.25 34.49 2.52
N SER A 640 5.98 33.46 1.71
CA SER A 640 5.07 33.54 0.56
C SER A 640 3.74 32.86 0.87
N ALA A 641 2.64 33.47 0.41
CA ALA A 641 1.31 32.87 0.46
C ALA A 641 1.07 31.87 -0.68
N THR A 642 1.90 31.87 -1.71
CA THR A 642 1.93 30.85 -2.77
C THR A 642 3.10 29.91 -2.53
N TYR A 643 2.96 28.64 -2.95
CA TYR A 643 4.03 27.66 -2.85
C TYR A 643 5.32 28.16 -3.51
N GLN A 644 6.43 28.00 -2.80
CA GLN A 644 7.79 28.28 -3.25
C GLN A 644 8.66 27.09 -2.90
N THR A 645 9.72 26.87 -3.68
CA THR A 645 10.67 25.80 -3.45
C THR A 645 11.79 26.25 -2.51
N TYR A 646 12.07 25.44 -1.49
CA TYR A 646 13.16 25.62 -0.55
C TYR A 646 14.06 24.39 -0.59
N SER A 647 15.34 24.57 -0.94
CA SER A 647 16.24 23.44 -1.16
C SER A 647 17.54 23.48 -0.36
N THR A 648 18.09 22.29 -0.13
CA THR A 648 19.41 22.05 0.48
C THR A 648 20.05 20.84 -0.17
N VAL A 649 21.36 20.73 -0.07
CA VAL A 649 22.11 19.50 -0.40
C VAL A 649 22.47 18.80 0.91
N SER A 650 22.22 17.50 0.98
CA SER A 650 22.65 16.65 2.08
C SER A 650 23.16 15.32 1.54
N SER A 651 24.20 14.78 2.15
CA SER A 651 24.70 13.44 1.82
C SER A 651 23.87 12.38 2.53
N LEU A 652 23.41 11.37 1.80
CA LEU A 652 22.85 10.15 2.38
C LEU A 652 23.78 8.97 2.10
N THR A 653 23.86 8.04 3.05
CA THR A 653 24.50 6.74 2.83
C THR A 653 23.62 5.85 1.95
N LYS A 654 24.17 4.75 1.45
CA LYS A 654 23.33 3.69 0.89
C LYS A 654 22.44 3.10 2.00
N GLY A 655 21.16 2.89 1.71
CA GLY A 655 20.22 2.26 2.63
C GLY A 655 18.85 2.93 2.70
N ILE A 656 18.09 2.54 3.71
CA ILE A 656 16.76 3.08 4.02
C ILE A 656 16.93 4.34 4.85
N HIS A 657 16.27 5.42 4.44
CA HIS A 657 16.27 6.70 5.13
C HIS A 657 14.85 7.21 5.34
N LYS A 658 14.65 7.96 6.42
CA LYS A 658 13.41 8.68 6.69
C LYS A 658 13.61 10.16 6.40
N VAL A 659 12.72 10.70 5.58
CA VAL A 659 12.66 12.14 5.30
C VAL A 659 11.38 12.69 5.88
N GLU A 660 11.48 13.72 6.74
CA GLU A 660 10.32 14.36 7.34
C GLU A 660 10.37 15.87 7.23
N ILE A 661 9.19 16.47 7.21
CA ILE A 661 8.97 17.90 7.21
C ILE A 661 8.17 18.25 8.46
N GLY A 662 8.65 19.24 9.19
CA GLY A 662 8.02 19.75 10.39
C GLY A 662 8.12 21.28 10.47
N LEU A 663 7.85 21.82 11.65
CA LEU A 663 7.98 23.26 11.93
C LEU A 663 8.85 23.51 13.16
N GLU A 664 9.54 24.65 13.19
CA GLU A 664 10.42 24.98 14.32
C GLU A 664 9.61 25.35 15.58
N LYS A 665 8.54 26.12 15.42
CA LYS A 665 7.69 26.60 16.51
C LYS A 665 6.34 27.03 15.97
N ARG A 666 5.24 26.55 16.53
CA ARG A 666 3.84 26.82 16.16
C ARG A 666 3.38 28.11 16.82
N GLN A 667 2.72 28.95 16.04
CA GLN A 667 2.02 30.16 16.50
C GLN A 667 0.70 30.27 15.75
N ALA A 668 -0.29 29.46 16.16
CA ALA A 668 -1.55 29.27 15.43
C ALA A 668 -2.37 30.56 15.26
N ASP A 669 -2.18 31.55 16.12
CA ASP A 669 -2.79 32.88 16.05
C ASP A 669 -2.10 33.84 15.07
N LYS A 670 -0.94 33.44 14.52
CA LYS A 670 -0.10 34.29 13.69
C LYS A 670 0.05 33.81 12.27
N TRP A 671 0.08 32.50 12.04
CA TRP A 671 0.26 31.95 10.71
C TRP A 671 -0.14 30.48 10.61
N GLU A 672 -0.27 30.04 9.37
CA GLU A 672 -0.37 28.64 8.97
C GLU A 672 0.78 28.31 7.99
N LEU A 673 1.32 27.09 8.10
CA LEU A 673 2.35 26.57 7.22
C LEU A 673 1.76 25.37 6.48
N ALA A 674 1.82 25.43 5.15
CA ALA A 674 1.38 24.40 4.24
C ALA A 674 2.58 23.79 3.51
N VAL A 675 2.55 22.47 3.32
CA VAL A 675 3.54 21.73 2.54
C VAL A 675 2.80 20.99 1.44
N ASP A 676 3.34 21.07 0.22
CA ASP A 676 2.77 20.46 -0.98
C ASP A 676 3.48 19.16 -1.34
N CYS A 677 4.81 19.21 -1.47
CA CYS A 677 5.60 18.05 -1.87
C CYS A 677 7.08 18.20 -1.49
N ILE A 678 7.83 17.12 -1.69
CA ILE A 678 9.30 17.11 -1.68
C ILE A 678 9.85 16.41 -2.91
N ASP A 679 10.75 17.10 -3.61
CA ASP A 679 11.58 16.54 -4.67
C ASP A 679 12.94 16.12 -4.11
N ILE A 680 13.39 14.92 -4.45
CA ILE A 680 14.70 14.39 -4.06
C ILE A 680 15.43 13.95 -5.32
N ALA A 681 16.50 14.67 -5.66
CA ALA A 681 17.21 14.50 -6.92
C ALA A 681 18.73 14.50 -6.75
N HIS A 682 19.45 14.00 -7.75
CA HIS A 682 20.89 14.18 -7.81
C HIS A 682 21.24 15.65 -8.12
N PRO A 683 22.35 16.20 -7.58
CA PRO A 683 22.84 17.51 -7.94
C PRO A 683 23.05 17.63 -9.44
N VAL A 684 22.61 18.75 -10.03
CA VAL A 684 22.92 19.07 -11.43
C VAL A 684 24.41 19.37 -11.50
N VAL A 685 25.17 18.52 -12.21
CA VAL A 685 26.57 18.79 -12.52
C VAL A 685 26.60 19.88 -13.59
N GLU A 686 26.97 21.10 -13.21
CA GLU A 686 27.23 22.20 -14.16
C GLU A 686 28.50 21.98 -15.00
#